data_AF-A0A5P1EHF6-F1
#
_entry.id   AF-A0A5P1EHF6-F1
#
_cell.length_a   1.000
_cell.length_b   1.000
_cell.length_c   1.000
_cell.angle_alpha   90.00
_cell.angle_beta   90.00
_cell.angle_gamma   90.00
#
_symmetry.space_group_name_H-M   'P 1'
#
loop_
_entity.id
_entity.type
_entity.pdbx_description
1 polymer ?
#
loop_
_entity_poly.entity_id
_entity_poly.type
_entity_poly.pdbx_seq_one_letter_code
_entity_poly.pdbx_strand_id
1 'polypeptide(L)'
;MESRVIVVHANPELGLTIFSVAHNHDMLMSGYVWIATDWLAASLDPLGHLGSEITSTMQGVIALRQHTADSKSKVSLVSRWKKLIKEGNDGNYQLNAYGLYAYDTVWVIARAMDAFFNDGGNISFSSDPRLRAVEGGHLHLDAMSIFDDGDLLLDKLRSTNLSGVTGHVQFDSNGYLIHPAYDIINVIGSGSHIVGFWSNYTGLSIATPEALYENPANRSAVNQQLRSVVWPGETTAIPRGWVFPNNGKQLRIIVPNRVSYRDFVSKAPGTGAVDGFCIDVFLSAVNLLPYAVPHKFVAYGNGRENPDYNELVDLVGSNVYDAAVGDIVITTNRTKYVDFTQPYAESGLVILAPVKRQASNPWAFLQPFTLEMWCVTGVFFLVVGSVIWILEHRINDEFRGPPQKQVVTVFWFSFSTLFFSHRENTVSTLGRVVLIIWLFVVLIIQSSYTASLTSILTVQRLSSSIRGIDSLIASKEPIGFQVGSFAENYMVYELGIERSRLRKLGSPEAYARALDLGPDNGGVAAVVDERLYVDLFLSTNCKYTIVGQEFTRTGWGFAFPRDSQLAVDMSTAILTLSENGDLQRIHDKWLIKRACDSENDELDSERLHFSSFWGLFLICGLACFFSLLIFFVLMLKQFRQHVPPPTPESSGRGGSSLHTFLSFVDTKAEDSTAKRKQAQKGVDANGIDVEG
;
A
#
# COMPACT_ATOMS: atom_id res chain seq x y z
N MET A 1 -27.37 -4.14 -12.57
CA MET A 1 -27.30 -3.28 -13.78
C MET A 1 -28.17 -3.91 -14.85
N GLU A 2 -28.80 -3.12 -15.72
CA GLU A 2 -29.61 -3.63 -16.83
C GLU A 2 -28.76 -3.68 -18.10
N SER A 3 -28.68 -4.85 -18.75
CA SER A 3 -27.97 -4.99 -20.02
C SER A 3 -28.71 -4.25 -21.13
N ARG A 4 -27.95 -3.55 -21.97
CA ARG A 4 -28.40 -2.88 -23.19
C ARG A 4 -27.81 -3.52 -24.45
N VAL A 5 -27.05 -4.60 -24.31
CA VAL A 5 -26.57 -5.41 -25.43
C VAL A 5 -27.53 -6.56 -25.68
N ILE A 6 -28.11 -6.61 -26.88
CA ILE A 6 -29.11 -7.59 -27.27
C ILE A 6 -28.65 -8.29 -28.55
N VAL A 7 -28.65 -9.62 -28.53
CA VAL A 7 -28.33 -10.47 -29.68
C VAL A 7 -29.61 -11.15 -30.17
N VAL A 8 -29.94 -10.98 -31.45
CA VAL A 8 -31.19 -11.48 -32.05
C VAL A 8 -30.89 -12.57 -33.07
N HIS A 9 -31.26 -13.80 -32.72
CA HIS A 9 -31.27 -14.94 -33.61
C HIS A 9 -32.72 -15.41 -33.81
N ALA A 10 -33.28 -15.15 -34.99
CA ALA A 10 -34.68 -15.40 -35.30
C ALA A 10 -34.85 -15.73 -36.79
N ASN A 11 -36.04 -16.19 -37.18
CA ASN A 11 -36.40 -16.19 -38.59
C ASN A 11 -36.64 -14.74 -39.08
N PRO A 12 -36.60 -14.50 -40.39
CA PRO A 12 -36.82 -13.15 -40.95
C PRO A 12 -38.08 -12.44 -40.46
N GLU A 13 -39.22 -13.12 -40.46
CA GLU A 13 -40.52 -12.51 -40.13
C GLU A 13 -40.63 -12.11 -38.64
N LEU A 14 -40.24 -13.00 -37.72
CA LEU A 14 -40.26 -12.70 -36.29
C LEU A 14 -39.17 -11.68 -35.96
N GLY A 15 -38.00 -11.78 -36.59
CA GLY A 15 -36.89 -10.85 -36.39
C GLY A 15 -37.27 -9.40 -36.72
N LEU A 16 -37.93 -9.17 -37.86
CA LEU A 16 -38.44 -7.85 -38.23
C LEU A 16 -39.52 -7.36 -37.23
N THR A 17 -40.38 -8.26 -36.78
CA THR A 17 -41.39 -7.95 -35.75
C THR A 17 -40.76 -7.52 -34.43
N ILE A 18 -39.69 -8.19 -34.00
CA ILE A 18 -38.93 -7.85 -32.78
C ILE A 18 -38.39 -6.42 -32.87
N PHE A 19 -37.77 -6.05 -34.00
CA PHE A 19 -37.23 -4.71 -34.16
C PHE A 19 -38.32 -3.63 -34.22
N SER A 20 -39.46 -3.92 -34.87
CA SER A 20 -40.62 -3.01 -34.86
C SER A 20 -41.15 -2.77 -33.44
N VAL A 21 -41.29 -3.83 -32.64
CA VAL A 21 -41.71 -3.73 -31.23
C VAL A 21 -40.66 -2.99 -30.40
N ALA A 22 -39.37 -3.31 -30.58
CA ALA A 22 -38.27 -2.64 -29.89
C ALA A 22 -38.23 -1.13 -30.21
N HIS A 23 -38.50 -0.75 -31.45
CA HIS A 23 -38.57 0.65 -31.87
C HIS A 23 -39.73 1.37 -31.17
N ASN A 24 -40.91 0.75 -31.12
CA ASN A 24 -42.09 1.29 -30.44
C ASN A 24 -41.92 1.42 -28.91
N HIS A 25 -40.97 0.70 -28.32
CA HIS A 25 -40.62 0.75 -26.89
C HIS A 25 -39.34 1.56 -26.62
N ASP A 26 -38.87 2.36 -27.57
CA ASP A 26 -37.67 3.20 -27.44
C ASP A 26 -36.38 2.41 -27.10
N MET A 27 -36.35 1.12 -27.46
CA MET A 27 -35.20 0.25 -27.23
C MET A 27 -34.15 0.33 -28.34
N LEU A 28 -34.34 1.21 -29.32
CA LEU A 28 -33.41 1.52 -30.42
C LEU A 28 -32.91 2.96 -30.37
N MET A 29 -32.85 3.53 -29.16
CA MET A 29 -32.27 4.84 -28.89
C MET A 29 -30.79 4.74 -28.48
N SER A 30 -30.16 5.91 -28.30
CA SER A 30 -28.79 6.03 -27.78
C SER A 30 -28.62 5.24 -26.48
N GLY A 31 -27.55 4.43 -26.41
CA GLY A 31 -27.23 3.58 -25.27
C GLY A 31 -27.49 2.08 -25.49
N TYR A 32 -28.26 1.70 -26.51
CA TYR A 32 -28.51 0.30 -26.88
C TYR A 32 -27.53 -0.22 -27.93
N VAL A 33 -27.30 -1.54 -27.88
CA VAL A 33 -26.52 -2.28 -28.87
C VAL A 33 -27.33 -3.47 -29.32
N TRP A 34 -27.60 -3.55 -30.63
CA TRP A 34 -28.33 -4.65 -31.25
C TRP A 34 -27.47 -5.35 -32.28
N ILE A 35 -27.36 -6.67 -32.13
CA ILE A 35 -26.60 -7.53 -33.02
C ILE A 35 -27.55 -8.62 -33.55
N ALA A 36 -27.81 -8.61 -34.85
CA ALA A 36 -28.56 -9.66 -35.52
C ALA A 36 -27.61 -10.66 -36.20
N THR A 37 -28.00 -11.92 -36.21
CA THR A 37 -27.29 -12.94 -37.02
C THR A 37 -27.59 -12.77 -38.52
N ASP A 38 -27.11 -13.71 -39.33
CA ASP A 38 -27.09 -13.58 -40.79
C ASP A 38 -28.45 -13.57 -41.51
N TRP A 39 -29.51 -14.00 -40.84
CA TRP A 39 -30.88 -13.86 -41.34
C TRP A 39 -31.24 -12.42 -41.71
N LEU A 40 -30.75 -11.41 -40.96
CA LEU A 40 -31.09 -10.02 -41.21
C LEU A 40 -30.47 -9.56 -42.53
N ALA A 41 -29.18 -9.83 -42.74
CA ALA A 41 -28.52 -9.52 -44.00
C ALA A 41 -29.16 -10.26 -45.17
N ALA A 42 -29.52 -11.54 -45.00
CA ALA A 42 -30.20 -12.34 -46.01
C ALA A 42 -31.60 -11.81 -46.38
N SER A 43 -32.22 -11.05 -45.49
CA SER A 43 -33.50 -10.37 -45.71
C SER A 43 -33.29 -8.98 -46.34
N LEU A 44 -32.22 -8.27 -45.98
CA LEU A 44 -31.89 -6.95 -46.51
C LEU A 44 -31.35 -6.98 -47.94
N ASP A 45 -30.48 -7.95 -48.27
CA ASP A 45 -29.83 -8.07 -49.58
C ASP A 45 -30.84 -8.17 -50.76
N PRO A 46 -31.93 -8.97 -50.68
CA PRO A 46 -32.88 -9.09 -51.77
C PRO A 46 -33.79 -7.88 -51.97
N LEU A 47 -33.93 -7.04 -50.95
CA LEU A 47 -34.95 -6.01 -50.97
C LEU A 47 -34.48 -4.74 -51.68
N GLY A 48 -33.16 -4.52 -51.85
CA GLY A 48 -32.52 -3.42 -52.60
C GLY A 48 -32.78 -2.02 -52.03
N HIS A 49 -34.04 -1.77 -51.67
CA HIS A 49 -34.60 -0.70 -50.87
C HIS A 49 -35.69 -1.35 -50.02
N LEU A 50 -35.39 -1.69 -48.76
CA LEU A 50 -36.49 -1.83 -47.78
C LEU A 50 -37.30 -0.53 -47.86
N GLY A 51 -38.63 -0.60 -47.73
CA GLY A 51 -39.42 0.61 -47.53
C GLY A 51 -38.78 1.42 -46.41
N SER A 52 -38.63 2.74 -46.60
CA SER A 52 -37.96 3.64 -45.65
C SER A 52 -38.49 3.49 -44.22
N GLU A 53 -39.72 2.99 -44.06
CA GLU A 53 -40.36 2.67 -42.78
C GLU A 53 -39.80 1.45 -42.05
N ILE A 54 -39.32 0.41 -42.75
CA ILE A 54 -38.82 -0.80 -42.08
C ILE A 54 -37.36 -0.60 -41.69
N THR A 55 -36.54 0.04 -42.54
CA THR A 55 -35.14 0.32 -42.20
C THR A 55 -35.00 1.36 -41.09
N SER A 56 -35.93 2.32 -40.97
CA SER A 56 -35.92 3.29 -39.87
C SER A 56 -36.10 2.61 -38.50
N THR A 57 -36.82 1.48 -38.44
CA THR A 57 -36.97 0.68 -37.21
C THR A 57 -35.75 -0.15 -36.85
N MET A 58 -34.67 -0.12 -37.65
CA MET A 58 -33.44 -0.91 -37.40
C MET A 58 -32.18 -0.06 -37.51
N GLN A 59 -32.31 1.25 -37.33
CA GLN A 59 -31.18 2.18 -37.38
C GLN A 59 -30.10 1.81 -36.35
N GLY A 60 -28.87 1.61 -36.83
CA GLY A 60 -27.71 1.28 -36.00
C GLY A 60 -27.61 -0.18 -35.54
N VAL A 61 -28.44 -1.07 -36.10
CA VAL A 61 -28.33 -2.52 -35.87
C VAL A 61 -27.13 -3.08 -36.64
N ILE A 62 -26.32 -3.90 -35.97
CA ILE A 62 -25.24 -4.66 -36.61
C ILE A 62 -25.79 -6.01 -37.08
N ALA A 63 -25.48 -6.40 -38.31
CA ALA A 63 -25.78 -7.71 -38.86
C ALA A 63 -24.51 -8.39 -39.37
N LEU A 64 -24.52 -9.72 -39.37
CA LEU A 64 -23.49 -10.52 -40.04
C LEU A 64 -24.00 -10.93 -41.42
N ARG A 65 -23.12 -11.06 -42.41
CA ARG A 65 -23.44 -11.67 -43.71
C ARG A 65 -22.33 -12.61 -44.09
N GLN A 66 -22.64 -13.78 -44.63
CA GLN A 66 -21.61 -14.68 -45.14
C GLN A 66 -20.84 -13.99 -46.28
N HIS A 67 -19.51 -13.93 -46.16
CA HIS A 67 -18.68 -13.23 -47.13
C HIS A 67 -18.72 -13.95 -48.48
N THR A 68 -18.93 -13.18 -49.55
CA THR A 68 -18.83 -13.70 -50.93
C THR A 68 -17.94 -12.79 -51.74
N ALA A 69 -16.85 -13.32 -52.28
CA ALA A 69 -15.84 -12.55 -52.99
C ALA A 69 -16.45 -11.81 -54.19
N ASP A 70 -16.06 -10.55 -54.38
CA ASP A 70 -16.49 -9.77 -55.54
C ASP A 70 -15.76 -10.24 -56.80
N SER A 71 -16.43 -11.09 -57.57
CA SER A 71 -15.89 -11.68 -58.81
C SER A 71 -16.68 -11.25 -60.04
N LYS A 72 -16.02 -11.27 -61.21
CA LYS A 72 -16.71 -11.06 -62.50
C LYS A 72 -17.84 -12.09 -62.72
N SER A 73 -17.64 -13.32 -62.24
CA SER A 73 -18.64 -14.40 -62.30
C SER A 73 -19.89 -14.06 -61.47
N LYS A 74 -19.71 -13.53 -60.25
CA LYS A 74 -20.82 -13.05 -59.39
C LYS A 74 -21.60 -11.94 -60.08
N VAL A 75 -20.91 -10.93 -60.61
CA VAL A 75 -21.55 -9.80 -61.32
C VAL A 75 -22.31 -10.29 -62.57
N SER A 76 -21.72 -11.20 -63.34
CA SER A 76 -22.37 -11.82 -64.51
C SER A 76 -23.61 -12.63 -64.13
N LEU A 77 -23.53 -13.43 -63.05
CA LEU A 77 -24.68 -14.18 -62.56
C LEU A 77 -25.81 -13.25 -62.10
N VAL A 78 -25.51 -12.25 -61.28
CA VAL A 78 -26.49 -11.30 -60.75
C VAL A 78 -27.16 -10.51 -61.88
N SER A 79 -26.39 -10.06 -62.88
CA SER A 79 -26.95 -9.37 -64.06
C SER A 79 -27.85 -10.27 -64.91
N ARG A 80 -27.45 -11.54 -65.14
CA ARG A 80 -28.27 -12.53 -65.85
C ARG A 80 -29.56 -12.85 -65.07
N TRP A 81 -29.45 -12.99 -63.75
CA TRP A 81 -30.59 -13.24 -62.86
C TRP A 81 -31.59 -12.09 -62.89
N LYS A 82 -31.12 -10.84 -62.82
CA LYS A 82 -31.96 -9.64 -62.95
C LYS A 82 -32.70 -9.58 -64.29
N LYS A 83 -32.09 -10.05 -65.38
CA LYS A 83 -32.73 -10.12 -66.70
C LYS A 83 -33.86 -11.15 -66.71
N LEU A 84 -33.61 -12.34 -66.18
CA LEU A 84 -34.61 -13.43 -66.11
C LEU A 84 -35.86 -13.03 -65.31
N ILE A 85 -35.67 -12.35 -64.16
CA ILE A 85 -36.80 -11.88 -63.34
C ILE A 85 -37.65 -10.85 -64.08
N LYS A 86 -37.01 -9.91 -64.79
CA LYS A 86 -37.74 -8.90 -65.58
C LYS A 86 -38.58 -9.51 -66.70
N GLU A 87 -38.14 -10.63 -67.27
CA GLU A 87 -38.84 -11.33 -68.35
C GLU A 87 -39.95 -12.25 -67.82
N GLY A 88 -39.85 -12.74 -66.57
CA GLY A 88 -40.75 -13.76 -66.01
C GLY A 88 -42.02 -13.25 -65.32
N ASN A 89 -42.17 -11.95 -65.05
CA ASN A 89 -43.28 -11.35 -64.29
C ASN A 89 -43.54 -11.93 -62.88
N ASP A 90 -42.72 -12.89 -62.43
CA ASP A 90 -42.64 -13.35 -61.05
C ASP A 90 -41.82 -12.34 -60.23
N GLY A 91 -42.24 -12.13 -58.99
CA GLY A 91 -41.84 -11.02 -58.12
C GLY A 91 -40.34 -10.83 -57.84
N ASN A 92 -40.05 -9.95 -56.88
CA ASN A 92 -38.75 -9.35 -56.59
C ASN A 92 -37.73 -10.33 -55.93
N TYR A 93 -37.45 -11.48 -56.54
CA TYR A 93 -36.54 -12.52 -56.02
C TYR A 93 -35.06 -12.18 -56.28
N GLN A 94 -34.54 -11.16 -55.61
CA GLN A 94 -33.11 -10.86 -55.69
C GLN A 94 -32.26 -11.91 -54.95
N LEU A 95 -31.02 -12.07 -55.41
CA LEU A 95 -30.10 -13.10 -54.96
C LEU A 95 -29.35 -12.64 -53.69
N ASN A 96 -29.53 -13.34 -52.57
CA ASN A 96 -28.73 -13.15 -51.35
C ASN A 96 -27.55 -14.13 -51.29
N ALA A 97 -26.77 -14.08 -50.21
CA ALA A 97 -25.66 -15.01 -49.98
C ALA A 97 -26.08 -16.49 -50.07
N TYR A 98 -27.22 -16.87 -49.48
CA TYR A 98 -27.74 -18.24 -49.56
C TYR A 98 -28.00 -18.68 -51.00
N GLY A 99 -28.57 -17.80 -51.84
CA GLY A 99 -28.77 -18.05 -53.26
C GLY A 99 -27.46 -18.24 -54.04
N LEU A 100 -26.41 -17.49 -53.69
CA LEU A 100 -25.08 -17.65 -54.27
C LEU A 100 -24.45 -19.00 -53.88
N TYR A 101 -24.53 -19.39 -52.61
CA TYR A 101 -24.04 -20.69 -52.15
C TYR A 101 -24.83 -21.86 -52.77
N ALA A 102 -26.14 -21.73 -52.92
CA ALA A 102 -26.95 -22.73 -53.62
C ALA A 102 -26.50 -22.91 -55.08
N TYR A 103 -26.18 -21.82 -55.77
CA TYR A 103 -25.64 -21.88 -57.14
C TYR A 103 -24.30 -22.63 -57.20
N ASP A 104 -23.35 -22.29 -56.32
CA ASP A 104 -22.06 -22.97 -56.28
C ASP A 104 -22.16 -24.43 -55.84
N THR A 105 -23.12 -24.77 -54.96
CA THR A 105 -23.38 -26.16 -54.52
C THR A 105 -23.69 -27.06 -55.70
N VAL A 106 -24.49 -26.61 -56.66
CA VAL A 106 -24.79 -27.38 -57.88
C VAL A 106 -23.52 -27.62 -58.70
N TRP A 107 -22.62 -26.64 -58.78
CA TRP A 107 -21.33 -26.78 -59.48
C TRP A 107 -20.36 -27.71 -58.75
N VAL A 108 -20.32 -27.67 -57.41
CA VAL A 108 -19.55 -28.62 -56.59
C VAL A 108 -20.00 -30.04 -56.90
N ILE A 109 -21.31 -30.30 -56.85
CA ILE A 109 -21.88 -31.62 -57.11
C ILE A 109 -21.59 -32.07 -58.55
N ALA A 110 -21.80 -31.20 -59.53
CA ALA A 110 -21.54 -31.53 -60.95
C ALA A 110 -20.07 -31.91 -61.19
N ARG A 111 -19.11 -31.18 -60.61
CA ARG A 111 -17.69 -31.51 -60.72
C ARG A 111 -17.31 -32.77 -59.98
N ALA A 112 -17.88 -33.00 -58.81
CA ALA A 112 -17.63 -34.23 -58.06
C ALA A 112 -18.17 -35.46 -58.81
N MET A 113 -19.34 -35.36 -59.44
CA MET A 113 -19.90 -36.41 -60.29
C MET A 113 -19.04 -36.65 -61.53
N ASP A 114 -18.57 -35.58 -62.19
CA ASP A 114 -17.65 -35.71 -63.33
C ASP A 114 -16.35 -36.44 -62.94
N ALA A 115 -15.74 -36.04 -61.82
CA ALA A 115 -14.56 -36.72 -61.27
C ALA A 115 -14.84 -38.17 -60.86
N PHE A 116 -16.02 -38.45 -60.32
CA PHE A 116 -16.45 -39.80 -59.95
C PHE A 116 -16.54 -40.72 -61.18
N PHE A 117 -17.16 -40.26 -62.27
CA PHE A 117 -17.29 -41.05 -63.49
C PHE A 117 -15.96 -41.19 -64.24
N ASN A 118 -15.12 -40.17 -64.24
CA ASN A 118 -13.79 -40.22 -64.88
C ASN A 118 -12.87 -41.25 -64.22
N ASP A 119 -13.05 -41.52 -62.93
CA ASP A 119 -12.32 -42.55 -62.19
C ASP A 119 -12.95 -43.95 -62.32
N GLY A 120 -13.97 -44.11 -63.16
CA GLY A 120 -14.65 -45.38 -63.40
C GLY A 120 -15.71 -45.75 -62.36
N GLY A 121 -16.17 -44.79 -61.54
CA GLY A 121 -17.23 -45.00 -60.57
C GLY A 121 -18.54 -45.42 -61.24
N ASN A 122 -19.28 -46.34 -60.61
CA ASN A 122 -20.53 -46.88 -61.15
C ASN A 122 -21.71 -46.60 -60.21
N ILE A 123 -22.84 -46.16 -60.76
CA ILE A 123 -24.04 -45.95 -59.95
C ILE A 123 -24.72 -47.31 -59.71
N SER A 124 -24.51 -47.87 -58.52
CA SER A 124 -25.12 -49.12 -58.07
C SER A 124 -25.62 -48.99 -56.63
N PHE A 125 -26.72 -49.66 -56.33
CA PHE A 125 -27.38 -49.54 -55.03
C PHE A 125 -27.63 -50.93 -54.44
N SER A 126 -27.32 -51.10 -53.16
CA SER A 126 -27.61 -52.30 -52.39
C SER A 126 -28.60 -52.04 -51.26
N SER A 127 -29.28 -53.09 -50.79
CA SER A 127 -30.22 -52.98 -49.66
C SER A 127 -29.45 -52.83 -48.35
N ASP A 128 -29.84 -51.86 -47.50
CA ASP A 128 -29.23 -51.72 -46.16
C ASP A 128 -29.82 -52.76 -45.19
N PRO A 129 -29.03 -53.72 -44.69
CA PRO A 129 -29.53 -54.74 -43.77
C PRO A 129 -29.92 -54.17 -42.39
N ARG A 130 -29.55 -52.90 -42.09
CA ARG A 130 -29.87 -52.22 -40.82
C ARG A 130 -31.26 -51.59 -40.84
N LEU A 131 -31.84 -51.36 -42.01
CA LEU A 131 -33.18 -50.78 -42.14
C LEU A 131 -34.23 -51.90 -42.06
N ARG A 132 -35.20 -51.73 -41.15
CA ARG A 132 -36.31 -52.65 -40.98
C ARG A 132 -37.62 -51.89 -41.14
N ALA A 133 -38.63 -52.58 -41.65
CA ALA A 133 -39.98 -52.04 -41.71
C ALA A 133 -40.46 -51.71 -40.29
N VAL A 134 -40.87 -50.47 -40.07
CA VAL A 134 -41.49 -50.05 -38.81
C VAL A 134 -42.97 -50.39 -38.91
N GLU A 135 -43.45 -51.32 -38.08
CA GLU A 135 -44.86 -51.71 -38.06
C GLU A 135 -45.76 -50.48 -37.79
N GLY A 136 -46.71 -50.24 -38.71
CA GLY A 136 -47.70 -49.15 -38.60
C GLY A 136 -47.26 -47.80 -39.16
N GLY A 137 -46.03 -47.67 -39.69
CA GLY A 137 -45.58 -46.45 -40.38
C GLY A 137 -45.94 -46.42 -41.86
N HIS A 138 -46.33 -45.24 -42.39
CA HIS A 138 -46.56 -45.04 -43.82
C HIS A 138 -45.26 -44.85 -44.65
N LEU A 139 -44.10 -44.84 -44.01
CA LEU A 139 -42.80 -44.64 -44.64
C LEU A 139 -42.11 -46.00 -44.84
N HIS A 140 -41.94 -46.42 -46.09
CA HIS A 140 -41.22 -47.65 -46.49
C HIS A 140 -39.71 -47.49 -46.36
N LEU A 141 -39.22 -47.32 -45.13
CA LEU A 141 -37.78 -47.14 -44.84
C LEU A 141 -36.95 -48.39 -45.18
N ASP A 142 -37.58 -49.57 -45.20
CA ASP A 142 -37.03 -50.85 -45.63
C ASP A 142 -36.75 -50.93 -47.14
N ALA A 143 -37.39 -50.05 -47.93
CA ALA A 143 -37.14 -49.95 -49.37
C ALA A 143 -35.98 -48.98 -49.72
N MET A 144 -35.38 -48.30 -48.73
CA MET A 144 -34.24 -47.42 -48.99
C MET A 144 -32.98 -48.23 -49.25
N SER A 145 -32.27 -47.89 -50.32
CA SER A 145 -31.03 -48.52 -50.73
C SER A 145 -29.82 -47.62 -50.43
N ILE A 146 -28.68 -48.23 -50.06
CA ILE A 146 -27.39 -47.54 -49.94
C ILE A 146 -26.78 -47.41 -51.33
N PHE A 147 -26.17 -46.26 -51.61
CA PHE A 147 -25.32 -46.09 -52.77
C PHE A 147 -23.96 -46.73 -52.50
N ASP A 148 -23.62 -47.79 -53.24
CA ASP A 148 -22.46 -48.65 -52.96
C ASP A 148 -21.13 -47.89 -53.02
N ASP A 149 -20.97 -47.02 -54.02
CA ASP A 149 -19.79 -46.15 -54.18
C ASP A 149 -19.99 -44.76 -53.53
N GLY A 150 -20.87 -44.66 -52.53
CA GLY A 150 -21.20 -43.41 -51.86
C GLY A 150 -20.01 -42.74 -51.16
N ASP A 151 -19.14 -43.53 -50.52
CA ASP A 151 -17.92 -43.03 -49.88
C ASP A 151 -16.94 -42.46 -50.91
N LEU A 152 -16.81 -43.11 -52.08
CA LEU A 152 -15.97 -42.61 -53.18
C LEU A 152 -16.50 -41.26 -53.70
N LEU A 153 -17.82 -41.12 -53.88
CA LEU A 153 -18.43 -39.85 -54.29
C LEU A 153 -18.25 -38.77 -53.21
N LEU A 154 -18.36 -39.13 -51.93
CA LEU A 154 -18.12 -38.21 -50.81
C LEU A 154 -16.66 -37.73 -50.78
N ASP A 155 -15.70 -38.62 -51.04
CA ASP A 155 -14.29 -38.25 -51.17
C ASP A 155 -14.06 -37.32 -52.37
N LYS A 156 -14.75 -37.56 -53.51
CA LYS A 156 -14.73 -36.62 -54.64
C LYS A 156 -15.28 -35.26 -54.26
N LEU A 157 -16.42 -35.20 -53.56
CA LEU A 157 -17.00 -33.96 -53.06
C LEU A 157 -16.03 -33.19 -52.14
N ARG A 158 -15.40 -33.87 -51.19
CA ARG A 158 -14.42 -33.26 -50.27
C ARG A 158 -13.15 -32.78 -50.98
N SER A 159 -12.71 -33.49 -52.02
CA SER A 159 -11.54 -33.12 -52.83
C SER A 159 -11.81 -32.00 -53.85
N THR A 160 -13.05 -31.49 -53.92
CA THR A 160 -13.37 -30.43 -54.88
C THR A 160 -12.59 -29.15 -54.56
N ASN A 161 -12.02 -28.58 -55.61
CA ASN A 161 -11.39 -27.28 -55.60
C ASN A 161 -11.96 -26.48 -56.78
N LEU A 162 -12.77 -25.47 -56.48
CA LEU A 162 -13.39 -24.64 -57.50
C LEU A 162 -13.42 -23.16 -57.11
N SER A 163 -13.29 -22.31 -58.12
CA SER A 163 -13.54 -20.87 -57.99
C SER A 163 -14.94 -20.60 -58.53
N GLY A 164 -15.90 -20.46 -57.60
CA GLY A 164 -17.32 -20.23 -57.86
C GLY A 164 -17.70 -18.76 -57.85
N VAL A 165 -18.99 -18.47 -57.73
CA VAL A 165 -19.51 -17.10 -57.58
C VAL A 165 -19.36 -16.57 -56.16
N THR A 166 -19.25 -17.44 -55.16
CA THR A 166 -19.02 -17.10 -53.74
C THR A 166 -17.54 -16.87 -53.42
N GLY A 167 -16.63 -17.30 -54.30
CA GLY A 167 -15.19 -17.24 -54.09
C GLY A 167 -14.53 -18.59 -54.31
N HIS A 168 -13.42 -18.84 -53.62
CA HIS A 168 -12.77 -20.13 -53.65
C HIS A 168 -13.47 -21.11 -52.70
N VAL A 169 -13.95 -22.23 -53.22
CA VAL A 169 -14.66 -23.26 -52.47
C VAL A 169 -13.75 -24.48 -52.37
N GLN A 170 -13.35 -24.79 -51.14
CA GLN A 170 -12.53 -25.94 -50.78
C GLN A 170 -12.97 -26.44 -49.40
N PHE A 171 -12.92 -27.75 -49.18
CA PHE A 171 -13.31 -28.37 -47.91
C PHE A 171 -12.13 -28.99 -47.18
N ASP A 172 -12.20 -29.02 -45.85
CA ASP A 172 -11.28 -29.78 -45.01
C ASP A 172 -11.67 -31.28 -44.95
N SER A 173 -10.92 -32.08 -44.20
CA SER A 173 -11.20 -33.52 -44.03
C SER A 173 -12.55 -33.81 -43.39
N ASN A 174 -13.13 -32.86 -42.66
CA ASN A 174 -14.42 -33.00 -41.99
C ASN A 174 -15.58 -32.52 -42.89
N GLY A 175 -15.29 -31.89 -44.03
CA GLY A 175 -16.28 -31.32 -44.92
C GLY A 175 -16.64 -29.86 -44.61
N TYR A 176 -15.87 -29.16 -43.78
CA TYR A 176 -16.08 -27.73 -43.52
C TYR A 176 -15.39 -26.88 -44.59
N LEU A 177 -16.00 -25.75 -44.94
CA LEU A 177 -15.41 -24.79 -45.85
C LEU A 177 -14.11 -24.24 -45.26
N ILE A 178 -13.03 -24.25 -46.03
CA ILE A 178 -11.75 -23.65 -45.65
C ILE A 178 -11.87 -22.12 -45.75
N HIS A 179 -11.34 -21.43 -44.75
CA HIS A 179 -11.35 -19.96 -44.64
C HIS A 179 -12.76 -19.30 -44.67
N PRO A 180 -13.69 -19.72 -43.79
CA PRO A 180 -14.98 -19.06 -43.69
C PRO A 180 -14.79 -17.61 -43.22
N ALA A 181 -15.52 -16.70 -43.86
CA ALA A 181 -15.49 -15.28 -43.57
C ALA A 181 -16.88 -14.67 -43.59
N TYR A 182 -17.04 -13.55 -42.89
CA TYR A 182 -18.29 -12.81 -42.75
C TYR A 182 -18.05 -11.32 -43.00
N ASP A 183 -18.98 -10.67 -43.69
CA ASP A 183 -19.10 -9.23 -43.70
C ASP A 183 -19.82 -8.79 -42.43
N ILE A 184 -19.32 -7.74 -41.81
CA ILE A 184 -19.99 -7.06 -40.70
C ILE A 184 -20.67 -5.84 -41.28
N ILE A 185 -21.99 -5.81 -41.16
CA ILE A 185 -22.86 -4.82 -41.76
C ILE A 185 -23.49 -3.96 -40.68
N ASN A 186 -23.56 -2.66 -40.93
CA ASN A 186 -24.31 -1.73 -40.09
C ASN A 186 -25.49 -1.16 -40.88
N VAL A 187 -26.69 -1.22 -40.32
CA VAL A 187 -27.93 -0.72 -40.93
C VAL A 187 -28.03 0.80 -40.69
N ILE A 188 -28.04 1.58 -41.78
CA ILE A 188 -28.04 3.05 -41.73
C ILE A 188 -28.99 3.61 -42.81
N GLY A 189 -29.97 4.40 -42.39
CA GLY A 189 -30.90 5.09 -43.26
C GLY A 189 -31.81 4.11 -44.01
N SER A 190 -31.79 4.16 -45.35
CA SER A 190 -32.52 3.24 -46.23
C SER A 190 -31.68 2.04 -46.69
N GLY A 191 -30.46 1.89 -46.18
CA GLY A 191 -29.52 0.89 -46.65
C GLY A 191 -28.66 0.31 -45.55
N SER A 192 -27.63 -0.41 -45.98
CA SER A 192 -26.70 -1.09 -45.09
C SER A 192 -25.27 -0.88 -45.59
N HIS A 193 -24.33 -0.61 -44.69
CA HIS A 193 -22.94 -0.34 -45.02
C HIS A 193 -22.02 -1.36 -44.36
N ILE A 194 -21.03 -1.86 -45.10
CA ILE A 194 -20.04 -2.81 -44.56
C ILE A 194 -19.04 -2.04 -43.69
N VAL A 195 -18.97 -2.38 -42.41
CA VAL A 195 -18.02 -1.78 -41.46
C VAL A 195 -16.70 -2.55 -41.40
N GLY A 196 -16.70 -3.81 -41.82
CA GLY A 196 -15.49 -4.60 -42.01
C GLY A 196 -15.83 -6.07 -42.22
N PHE A 197 -14.83 -6.91 -42.03
CA PHE A 197 -14.86 -8.34 -42.28
C PHE A 197 -14.36 -9.09 -41.05
N TRP A 198 -14.86 -10.29 -40.84
CA TRP A 198 -14.30 -11.25 -39.92
C TRP A 198 -13.90 -12.50 -40.69
N SER A 199 -12.72 -13.04 -40.44
CA SER A 199 -12.34 -14.36 -40.94
C SER A 199 -11.71 -15.20 -39.83
N ASN A 200 -11.81 -16.52 -39.95
CA ASN A 200 -11.04 -17.41 -39.07
C ASN A 200 -9.52 -17.37 -39.37
N TYR A 201 -9.02 -16.58 -40.32
CA TYR A 201 -7.58 -16.43 -40.52
C TYR A 201 -7.04 -15.23 -39.74
N THR A 202 -7.63 -14.05 -39.96
CA THR A 202 -7.14 -12.75 -39.46
C THR A 202 -7.96 -12.16 -38.30
N GLY A 203 -9.16 -12.66 -38.01
CA GLY A 203 -10.09 -11.98 -37.10
C GLY A 203 -10.78 -10.79 -37.77
N LEU A 204 -11.06 -9.73 -37.01
CA LEU A 204 -11.70 -8.49 -37.50
C LEU A 204 -10.74 -7.66 -38.37
N SER A 205 -11.18 -7.17 -39.53
CA SER A 205 -10.37 -6.39 -40.46
C SER A 205 -11.21 -5.45 -41.33
N ILE A 206 -10.62 -4.37 -41.81
CA ILE A 206 -11.20 -3.49 -42.83
C ILE A 206 -10.90 -3.99 -44.26
N ALA A 207 -9.78 -4.69 -44.44
CA ALA A 207 -9.39 -5.28 -45.72
C ALA A 207 -10.15 -6.59 -45.96
N THR A 208 -10.43 -6.89 -47.23
CA THR A 208 -11.14 -8.11 -47.63
C THR A 208 -10.33 -9.36 -47.26
N PRO A 209 -10.99 -10.47 -46.91
CA PRO A 209 -10.30 -11.68 -46.48
C PRO A 209 -9.28 -12.21 -47.49
N GLU A 210 -9.59 -12.17 -48.79
CA GLU A 210 -8.73 -12.71 -49.86
C GLU A 210 -7.37 -12.00 -49.93
N ALA A 211 -7.36 -10.68 -49.76
CA ALA A 211 -6.12 -9.89 -49.80
C ALA A 211 -5.18 -10.21 -48.63
N LEU A 212 -5.71 -10.80 -47.56
CA LEU A 212 -4.96 -11.11 -46.34
C LEU A 212 -4.43 -12.53 -46.33
N TYR A 213 -4.99 -13.44 -47.14
CA TYR A 213 -4.54 -14.82 -47.24
C TYR A 213 -3.16 -14.96 -47.91
N GLU A 214 -2.71 -13.94 -48.64
CA GLU A 214 -1.35 -13.89 -49.24
C GLU A 214 -0.25 -13.67 -48.19
N ASN A 215 -0.61 -13.22 -46.98
CA ASN A 215 0.30 -12.93 -45.89
C ASN A 215 0.16 -13.95 -44.74
N PRO A 216 1.18 -14.12 -43.89
CA PRO A 216 1.05 -14.97 -42.70
C PRO A 216 -0.03 -14.46 -41.74
N ALA A 217 -0.76 -15.39 -41.12
CA ALA A 217 -1.85 -15.09 -40.20
C ALA A 217 -1.39 -14.16 -39.06
N ASN A 218 -2.11 -13.05 -38.86
CA ASN A 218 -1.82 -12.10 -37.79
C ASN A 218 -3.12 -11.66 -37.11
N ARG A 219 -3.32 -12.11 -35.86
CA ARG A 219 -4.52 -11.81 -35.05
C ARG A 219 -4.26 -10.83 -33.90
N SER A 220 -3.18 -10.04 -33.97
CA SER A 220 -2.87 -9.07 -32.91
C SER A 220 -4.03 -8.07 -32.71
N ALA A 221 -4.26 -7.65 -31.46
CA ALA A 221 -5.36 -6.72 -31.13
C ALA A 221 -5.26 -5.38 -31.89
N VAL A 222 -4.03 -4.94 -32.22
CA VAL A 222 -3.77 -3.71 -32.99
C VAL A 222 -4.32 -3.80 -34.43
N ASN A 223 -4.29 -5.01 -35.01
CA ASN A 223 -4.77 -5.24 -36.38
C ASN A 223 -6.27 -5.55 -36.44
N GLN A 224 -6.92 -5.77 -35.29
CA GLN A 224 -8.35 -6.01 -35.22
C GLN A 224 -9.12 -4.68 -35.25
N GLN A 225 -9.40 -4.20 -36.46
CA GLN A 225 -10.03 -2.90 -36.68
C GLN A 225 -11.27 -3.03 -37.57
N LEU A 226 -12.28 -2.23 -37.25
CA LEU A 226 -13.47 -2.01 -38.07
C LEU A 226 -13.62 -0.52 -38.34
N ARG A 227 -14.34 -0.17 -39.40
CA ARG A 227 -14.77 1.21 -39.64
C ARG A 227 -15.72 1.65 -38.52
N SER A 228 -15.84 2.96 -38.33
CA SER A 228 -16.75 3.55 -37.34
C SER A 228 -18.18 3.03 -37.53
N VAL A 229 -18.78 2.57 -36.43
CA VAL A 229 -20.16 2.08 -36.37
C VAL A 229 -21.04 3.24 -35.90
N VAL A 230 -22.13 3.47 -36.63
CA VAL A 230 -23.23 4.32 -36.16
C VAL A 230 -24.16 3.43 -35.35
N TRP A 231 -24.30 3.73 -34.07
CA TRP A 231 -25.13 2.99 -33.12
C TRP A 231 -26.57 3.52 -33.12
N PRO A 232 -27.53 2.79 -32.51
CA PRO A 232 -28.89 3.27 -32.30
C PRO A 232 -28.90 4.67 -31.65
N GLY A 233 -29.83 5.53 -32.07
CA GLY A 233 -29.82 6.96 -31.71
C GLY A 233 -28.83 7.84 -32.48
N GLU A 234 -28.33 7.35 -33.63
CA GLU A 234 -27.49 8.10 -34.59
C GLU A 234 -26.16 8.62 -34.01
N THR A 235 -25.61 7.92 -33.02
CA THR A 235 -24.33 8.27 -32.39
C THR A 235 -23.20 7.37 -32.88
N THR A 236 -22.00 7.93 -33.03
CA THR A 236 -20.77 7.16 -33.29
C THR A 236 -20.04 6.78 -32.00
N ALA A 237 -20.45 7.34 -30.85
CA ALA A 237 -19.90 6.97 -29.55
C ALA A 237 -20.35 5.55 -29.18
N ILE A 238 -19.38 4.68 -28.87
CA ILE A 238 -19.65 3.29 -28.50
C ILE A 238 -20.47 3.26 -27.21
N PRO A 239 -21.70 2.70 -27.23
CA PRO A 239 -22.51 2.58 -26.02
C PRO A 239 -21.82 1.69 -25.01
N ARG A 240 -21.98 2.00 -23.72
CA ARG A 240 -21.42 1.18 -22.64
C ARG A 240 -22.05 -0.22 -22.56
N GLY A 241 -23.24 -0.40 -23.14
CA GLY A 241 -23.92 -1.70 -23.16
C GLY A 241 -24.67 -2.04 -21.87
N TRP A 242 -24.77 -1.13 -20.91
CA TRP A 242 -25.62 -1.25 -19.73
C TRP A 242 -26.00 0.12 -19.18
N VAL A 243 -27.09 0.16 -18.41
CA VAL A 243 -27.50 1.35 -17.63
C VAL A 243 -28.04 0.93 -16.27
N PHE A 244 -28.19 1.91 -15.36
CA PHE A 244 -29.01 1.67 -14.17
C PHE A 244 -30.49 1.61 -14.57
N PRO A 245 -31.27 0.68 -13.99
CA PRO A 245 -32.69 0.59 -14.28
C PRO A 245 -33.42 1.91 -13.94
N ASN A 246 -34.19 2.44 -14.87
CA ASN A 246 -35.02 3.64 -14.66
C ASN A 246 -36.31 3.35 -13.86
N ASN A 247 -36.46 2.14 -13.32
CA ASN A 247 -37.63 1.69 -12.54
C ASN A 247 -37.66 2.22 -11.09
N GLY A 248 -36.75 3.14 -10.74
CA GLY A 248 -36.62 3.67 -9.38
C GLY A 248 -35.88 2.74 -8.39
N LYS A 249 -35.40 1.57 -8.81
CA LYS A 249 -34.51 0.75 -7.95
C LYS A 249 -33.13 1.40 -7.85
N GLN A 250 -32.87 1.94 -6.67
CA GLN A 250 -31.55 2.41 -6.27
C GLN A 250 -30.68 1.23 -5.80
N LEU A 251 -29.37 1.35 -5.99
CA LEU A 251 -28.39 0.43 -5.41
C LEU A 251 -28.50 0.43 -3.89
N ARG A 252 -28.57 -0.76 -3.31
CA ARG A 252 -28.55 -0.96 -1.87
C ARG A 252 -27.10 -1.13 -1.44
N ILE A 253 -26.52 -0.04 -0.96
CA ILE A 253 -25.13 -0.03 -0.49
C ILE A 253 -25.14 -0.30 1.00
N ILE A 254 -24.53 -1.39 1.42
CA ILE A 254 -24.39 -1.72 2.84
C ILE A 254 -23.23 -0.96 3.45
N VAL A 255 -23.41 -0.44 4.67
CA VAL A 255 -22.39 0.33 5.40
C VAL A 255 -22.29 -0.16 6.85
N PRO A 256 -21.11 -0.25 7.45
CA PRO A 256 -20.96 -0.75 8.82
C PRO A 256 -21.51 0.25 9.83
N ASN A 257 -22.40 -0.20 10.71
CA ASN A 257 -22.93 0.57 11.84
C ASN A 257 -22.05 0.37 13.08
N ARG A 258 -20.88 1.02 13.09
CA ARG A 258 -19.89 0.87 14.15
C ARG A 258 -20.29 1.61 15.42
N VAL A 259 -19.86 1.09 16.56
CA VAL A 259 -20.00 1.76 17.87
C VAL A 259 -18.74 2.54 18.22
N SER A 260 -17.56 2.02 17.83
CA SER A 260 -16.28 2.74 17.95
C SER A 260 -15.86 3.39 16.64
N TYR A 261 -14.98 4.40 16.73
CA TYR A 261 -14.39 5.09 15.57
C TYR A 261 -15.43 5.56 14.54
N ARG A 262 -16.47 6.24 15.04
CA ARG A 262 -17.61 6.74 14.26
C ARG A 262 -17.24 7.81 13.22
N ASP A 263 -16.03 8.33 13.27
CA ASP A 263 -15.49 9.26 12.26
C ASP A 263 -15.33 8.60 10.88
N PHE A 264 -15.14 7.27 10.81
CA PHE A 264 -15.00 6.56 9.53
C PHE A 264 -16.34 6.31 8.84
N VAL A 265 -17.30 5.78 9.60
CA VAL A 265 -18.69 5.58 9.18
C VAL A 265 -19.59 5.70 10.42
N SER A 266 -20.63 6.52 10.32
CA SER A 266 -21.65 6.63 11.35
C SER A 266 -23.01 6.90 10.77
N LYS A 267 -24.03 6.49 11.52
CA LYS A 267 -25.43 6.84 11.26
C LYS A 267 -25.87 7.99 12.18
N ALA A 268 -26.39 9.06 11.59
CA ALA A 268 -26.97 10.18 12.30
C ALA A 268 -28.28 9.76 13.00
N PRO A 269 -28.45 10.08 14.30
CA PRO A 269 -29.68 9.79 15.02
C PRO A 269 -30.85 10.62 14.47
N GLY A 270 -31.99 9.98 14.21
CA GLY A 270 -33.22 10.63 13.74
C GLY A 270 -33.40 10.64 12.22
N THR A 271 -32.47 11.23 11.46
CA THR A 271 -32.56 11.30 9.98
C THR A 271 -32.16 10.00 9.29
N GLY A 272 -31.33 9.18 9.94
CA GLY A 272 -30.77 7.96 9.36
C GLY A 272 -29.74 8.22 8.25
N ALA A 273 -29.33 9.48 8.06
CA ALA A 273 -28.24 9.84 7.17
C ALA A 273 -26.94 9.16 7.61
N VAL A 274 -26.12 8.75 6.65
CA VAL A 274 -24.84 8.09 6.91
C VAL A 274 -23.74 9.07 6.51
N ASP A 275 -22.83 9.35 7.43
CA ASP A 275 -21.72 10.27 7.26
C ASP A 275 -20.42 9.62 7.77
N GLY A 276 -19.29 10.12 7.30
CA GLY A 276 -17.96 9.67 7.73
C GLY A 276 -16.94 9.76 6.61
N PHE A 277 -15.67 9.56 6.97
CA PHE A 277 -14.55 9.57 6.02
C PHE A 277 -14.82 8.67 4.80
N CYS A 278 -15.23 7.42 5.01
CA CYS A 278 -15.44 6.47 3.91
C CYS A 278 -16.62 6.86 3.01
N ILE A 279 -17.63 7.53 3.57
CA ILE A 279 -18.80 7.99 2.84
C ILE A 279 -18.45 9.21 1.98
N ASP A 280 -17.71 10.18 2.53
CA ASP A 280 -17.24 11.34 1.79
C ASP A 280 -16.32 10.95 0.62
N VAL A 281 -15.46 9.95 0.81
CA VAL A 281 -14.63 9.39 -0.28
C VAL A 281 -15.52 8.75 -1.35
N PHE A 282 -16.49 7.91 -0.95
CA PHE A 282 -17.39 7.25 -1.90
C PHE A 282 -18.22 8.26 -2.71
N LEU A 283 -18.81 9.26 -2.06
CA LEU A 283 -19.63 10.29 -2.71
C LEU A 283 -18.79 11.16 -3.64
N SER A 284 -17.57 11.55 -3.22
CA SER A 284 -16.64 12.28 -4.08
C SER A 284 -16.26 11.48 -5.33
N ALA A 285 -16.04 10.17 -5.19
CA ALA A 285 -15.73 9.30 -6.33
C ALA A 285 -16.94 9.15 -7.26
N VAL A 286 -18.15 9.00 -6.72
CA VAL A 286 -19.38 8.96 -7.52
C VAL A 286 -19.59 10.25 -8.31
N ASN A 287 -19.27 11.41 -7.75
CA ASN A 287 -19.41 12.71 -8.43
C ASN A 287 -18.47 12.90 -9.63
N LEU A 288 -17.38 12.11 -9.71
CA LEU A 288 -16.47 12.12 -10.85
C LEU A 288 -16.94 11.20 -11.99
N LEU A 289 -17.93 10.34 -11.75
CA LEU A 289 -18.45 9.46 -12.79
C LEU A 289 -19.28 10.27 -13.80
N PRO A 290 -19.19 9.97 -15.11
CA PRO A 290 -19.92 10.71 -16.14
C PRO A 290 -21.43 10.37 -16.19
N TYR A 291 -21.97 9.75 -15.14
CA TYR A 291 -23.34 9.26 -15.05
C TYR A 291 -23.80 9.20 -13.60
N ALA A 292 -25.11 9.31 -13.39
CA ALA A 292 -25.68 9.21 -12.05
C ALA A 292 -25.63 7.77 -11.52
N VAL A 293 -25.23 7.61 -10.26
CA VAL A 293 -25.29 6.34 -9.53
C VAL A 293 -26.37 6.45 -8.45
N PRO A 294 -27.64 6.13 -8.76
CA PRO A 294 -28.72 6.21 -7.78
C PRO A 294 -28.53 5.14 -6.72
N HIS A 295 -28.31 5.54 -5.47
CA HIS A 295 -27.99 4.64 -4.37
C HIS A 295 -28.68 5.05 -3.07
N LYS A 296 -28.79 4.09 -2.16
CA LYS A 296 -29.19 4.31 -0.76
C LYS A 296 -28.30 3.51 0.17
N PHE A 297 -27.93 4.11 1.28
CA PHE A 297 -27.15 3.44 2.31
C PHE A 297 -28.04 2.63 3.26
N VAL A 298 -27.60 1.43 3.60
CA VAL A 298 -28.26 0.54 4.54
C VAL A 298 -27.25 0.16 5.62
N ALA A 299 -27.48 0.63 6.84
CA ALA A 299 -26.60 0.37 7.97
C ALA A 299 -26.68 -1.11 8.42
N TYR A 300 -25.53 -1.75 8.61
CA TYR A 300 -25.39 -3.14 9.05
C TYR A 300 -24.77 -3.25 10.44
N GLY A 301 -25.37 -4.08 11.30
CA GLY A 301 -24.92 -4.30 12.67
C GLY A 301 -25.99 -3.95 13.71
N ASN A 302 -25.82 -4.48 14.92
CA ASN A 302 -26.76 -4.34 16.03
C ASN A 302 -26.72 -2.95 16.73
N GLY A 303 -25.75 -2.10 16.38
CA GLY A 303 -25.54 -0.79 17.00
C GLY A 303 -25.07 -0.84 18.46
N ARG A 304 -24.70 -2.02 18.97
CA ARG A 304 -24.17 -2.25 20.32
C ARG A 304 -22.69 -2.65 20.30
N GLU A 305 -22.29 -3.36 19.26
CA GLU A 305 -20.93 -3.82 19.01
C GLU A 305 -20.55 -3.54 17.55
N ASN A 306 -19.26 -3.56 17.23
CA ASN A 306 -18.81 -3.43 15.85
C ASN A 306 -19.24 -4.66 15.02
N PRO A 307 -19.71 -4.47 13.78
CA PRO A 307 -20.17 -5.57 12.94
C PRO A 307 -19.01 -6.47 12.49
N ASP A 308 -19.32 -7.73 12.16
CA ASP A 308 -18.38 -8.60 11.46
C ASP A 308 -18.28 -8.21 9.99
N TYR A 309 -17.08 -7.82 9.55
CA TYR A 309 -16.80 -7.40 8.19
C TYR A 309 -16.78 -8.57 7.20
N ASN A 310 -16.58 -9.81 7.65
CA ASN A 310 -16.67 -10.97 6.77
C ASN A 310 -18.12 -11.20 6.37
N GLU A 311 -19.05 -11.24 7.33
CA GLU A 311 -20.48 -11.36 7.03
C GLU A 311 -20.97 -10.20 6.16
N LEU A 312 -20.51 -8.97 6.43
CA LEU A 312 -20.86 -7.78 5.66
C LEU A 312 -20.47 -7.94 4.17
N VAL A 313 -19.27 -8.46 3.90
CA VAL A 313 -18.77 -8.69 2.53
C VAL A 313 -19.42 -9.93 1.89
N ASP A 314 -19.71 -10.97 2.68
CA ASP A 314 -20.42 -12.18 2.22
C ASP A 314 -21.82 -11.85 1.70
N LEU A 315 -22.50 -10.88 2.30
CA LEU A 315 -23.80 -10.39 1.84
C LEU A 315 -23.73 -9.72 0.45
N VAL A 316 -22.60 -9.10 0.10
CA VAL A 316 -22.35 -8.58 -1.26
C VAL A 316 -22.04 -9.72 -2.22
N GLY A 317 -21.17 -10.66 -1.82
CA GLY A 317 -20.86 -11.86 -2.62
C GLY A 317 -22.09 -12.74 -2.91
N SER A 318 -23.05 -12.77 -1.98
CA SER A 318 -24.32 -13.48 -2.12
C SER A 318 -25.40 -12.70 -2.88
N ASN A 319 -25.06 -11.53 -3.46
CA ASN A 319 -25.98 -10.63 -4.18
C ASN A 319 -27.19 -10.16 -3.34
N VAL A 320 -27.08 -10.14 -2.00
CA VAL A 320 -28.12 -9.60 -1.12
C VAL A 320 -28.11 -8.07 -1.18
N TYR A 321 -26.91 -7.48 -1.25
CA TYR A 321 -26.66 -6.05 -1.42
C TYR A 321 -25.78 -5.81 -2.66
N ASP A 322 -25.87 -4.60 -3.22
CA ASP A 322 -25.26 -4.28 -4.52
C ASP A 322 -23.82 -3.77 -4.39
N ALA A 323 -23.43 -3.30 -3.20
CA ALA A 323 -22.06 -2.90 -2.85
C ALA A 323 -21.92 -2.77 -1.33
N ALA A 324 -20.69 -2.76 -0.84
CA ALA A 324 -20.34 -2.39 0.53
C ALA A 324 -19.36 -1.22 0.56
N VAL A 325 -19.68 -0.21 1.37
CA VAL A 325 -18.88 1.00 1.54
C VAL A 325 -18.55 1.17 3.02
N GLY A 326 -17.28 1.39 3.32
CA GLY A 326 -16.78 1.54 4.67
C GLY A 326 -15.30 1.17 4.74
N ASP A 327 -14.77 1.18 5.95
CA ASP A 327 -13.41 0.80 6.35
C ASP A 327 -13.15 -0.72 6.17
N ILE A 328 -13.34 -1.22 4.96
CA ILE A 328 -13.23 -2.64 4.62
C ILE A 328 -11.84 -2.92 4.07
N VAL A 329 -11.05 -3.65 4.86
CA VAL A 329 -9.72 -4.12 4.42
C VAL A 329 -9.85 -5.14 3.29
N ILE A 330 -9.05 -4.91 2.24
CA ILE A 330 -8.88 -5.84 1.12
C ILE A 330 -8.03 -7.03 1.61
N THR A 331 -8.61 -8.22 1.63
CA THR A 331 -7.91 -9.46 2.01
C THR A 331 -8.06 -10.54 0.94
N THR A 332 -7.09 -11.44 0.86
CA THR A 332 -7.06 -12.54 -0.13
C THR A 332 -8.25 -13.49 -0.02
N ASN A 333 -8.86 -13.62 1.15
CA ASN A 333 -10.06 -14.45 1.31
C ASN A 333 -11.29 -13.77 0.69
N ARG A 334 -11.46 -12.47 0.94
CA ARG A 334 -12.60 -11.67 0.44
C ARG A 334 -12.56 -11.52 -1.08
N THR A 335 -11.37 -11.34 -1.67
CA THR A 335 -11.21 -11.19 -3.14
C THR A 335 -11.56 -12.44 -3.94
N LYS A 336 -11.85 -13.58 -3.29
CA LYS A 336 -12.31 -14.80 -3.97
C LYS A 336 -13.76 -14.73 -4.42
N TYR A 337 -14.58 -13.91 -3.78
CA TYR A 337 -16.04 -13.87 -4.00
C TYR A 337 -16.63 -12.46 -4.17
N VAL A 338 -15.83 -11.42 -3.96
CA VAL A 338 -16.16 -10.03 -4.31
C VAL A 338 -14.99 -9.37 -5.04
N ASP A 339 -15.29 -8.31 -5.78
CA ASP A 339 -14.28 -7.40 -6.32
C ASP A 339 -14.16 -6.14 -5.48
N PHE A 340 -12.94 -5.66 -5.32
CA PHE A 340 -12.66 -4.43 -4.61
C PHE A 340 -12.25 -3.34 -5.59
N THR A 341 -12.52 -2.09 -5.22
CA THR A 341 -11.88 -0.95 -5.86
C THR A 341 -10.37 -0.93 -5.60
N GLN A 342 -9.66 -0.08 -6.32
CA GLN A 342 -8.33 0.38 -5.86
C GLN A 342 -8.44 0.90 -4.42
N PRO A 343 -7.41 0.65 -3.57
CA PRO A 343 -7.44 1.07 -2.19
C PRO A 343 -7.47 2.60 -2.12
N TYR A 344 -8.42 3.15 -1.37
CA TYR A 344 -8.55 4.60 -1.18
C TYR A 344 -7.89 5.08 0.10
N ALA A 345 -7.45 4.18 0.96
CA ALA A 345 -6.71 4.51 2.17
C ALA A 345 -5.71 3.39 2.47
N GLU A 346 -4.46 3.75 2.71
CA GLU A 346 -3.43 2.83 3.17
C GLU A 346 -3.61 2.58 4.67
N SER A 347 -3.69 1.31 5.05
CA SER A 347 -4.02 0.91 6.42
C SER A 347 -3.42 -0.47 6.72
N GLY A 348 -2.15 -0.50 7.06
CA GLY A 348 -1.49 -1.70 7.59
C GLY A 348 -1.57 -1.83 9.10
N LEU A 349 -1.20 -3.00 9.60
CA LEU A 349 -1.15 -3.31 11.01
C LEU A 349 0.09 -2.69 11.66
N VAL A 350 -0.15 -2.04 12.80
CA VAL A 350 0.86 -1.43 13.65
C VAL A 350 0.70 -1.91 15.08
N ILE A 351 1.74 -1.72 15.89
CA ILE A 351 1.77 -2.13 17.30
C ILE A 351 1.69 -0.89 18.17
N LEU A 352 0.63 -0.78 18.95
CA LEU A 352 0.42 0.28 19.93
C LEU A 352 0.86 -0.22 21.32
N ALA A 353 1.74 0.51 21.98
CA ALA A 353 2.24 0.14 23.31
C ALA A 353 2.38 1.37 24.24
N PRO A 354 2.30 1.18 25.58
CA PRO A 354 2.57 2.25 26.52
C PRO A 354 4.05 2.58 26.55
N VAL A 355 4.35 3.87 26.69
CA VAL A 355 5.73 4.34 26.70
C VAL A 355 6.07 4.95 28.04
N LYS A 356 7.15 4.47 28.65
CA LYS A 356 7.73 5.10 29.84
C LYS A 356 8.83 6.05 29.40
N ARG A 357 8.64 7.36 29.63
CA ARG A 357 9.71 8.36 29.56
C ARG A 357 10.75 7.98 30.62
N GLN A 358 11.99 7.67 30.22
CA GLN A 358 13.06 7.41 31.19
C GLN A 358 13.36 8.70 31.96
N ALA A 359 13.33 8.62 33.30
CA ALA A 359 13.70 9.74 34.15
C ALA A 359 15.19 10.09 33.92
N SER A 360 15.50 11.39 33.96
CA SER A 360 16.88 11.91 33.85
C SER A 360 17.81 11.22 34.85
N ASN A 361 18.92 10.65 34.36
CA ASN A 361 19.95 10.05 35.22
C ASN A 361 20.93 11.13 35.72
N PRO A 362 21.04 11.39 37.03
CA PRO A 362 21.96 12.39 37.58
C PRO A 362 23.46 12.09 37.34
N TRP A 363 23.78 10.85 36.98
CA TRP A 363 25.14 10.38 36.68
C TRP A 363 25.39 10.21 35.18
N ALA A 364 24.54 10.80 34.32
CA ALA A 364 24.66 10.72 32.87
C ALA A 364 26.05 11.14 32.35
N PHE A 365 26.79 12.00 33.07
CA PHE A 365 28.15 12.40 32.72
C PHE A 365 29.19 11.25 32.75
N LEU A 366 28.94 10.15 33.46
CA LEU A 366 29.84 8.98 33.47
C LEU A 366 29.54 7.97 32.34
N GLN A 367 28.36 8.06 31.74
CA GLN A 367 27.84 7.13 30.74
C GLN A 367 28.52 7.16 29.35
N PRO A 368 29.11 8.27 28.87
CA PRO A 368 29.75 8.32 27.55
C PRO A 368 30.91 7.33 27.36
N PHE A 369 31.60 6.96 28.43
CA PHE A 369 32.71 6.00 28.39
C PHE A 369 32.41 4.79 29.26
N THR A 370 32.82 3.61 28.77
CA THR A 370 32.81 2.38 29.58
C THR A 370 33.83 2.48 30.70
N LEU A 371 33.64 1.69 31.76
CA LEU A 371 34.62 1.61 32.86
C LEU A 371 36.02 1.25 32.34
N GLU A 372 36.10 0.39 31.34
CA GLU A 372 37.35 0.02 30.66
C GLU A 372 38.06 1.23 30.05
N MET A 373 37.33 2.09 29.33
CA MET A 373 37.89 3.32 28.75
C MET A 373 38.37 4.28 29.83
N TRP A 374 37.59 4.49 30.90
CA TRP A 374 38.02 5.32 32.04
C TRP A 374 39.33 4.81 32.66
N CYS A 375 39.46 3.50 32.85
CA CYS A 375 40.68 2.89 33.39
C CYS A 375 41.88 3.02 32.44
N VAL A 376 41.71 2.68 31.15
CA VAL A 376 42.79 2.78 30.15
C VAL A 376 43.29 4.21 30.03
N THR A 377 42.37 5.18 29.90
CA THR A 377 42.70 6.59 29.86
C THR A 377 43.46 7.02 31.12
N GLY A 378 42.99 6.65 32.31
CA GLY A 378 43.68 6.94 33.58
C GLY A 378 45.09 6.35 33.67
N VAL A 379 45.30 5.11 33.22
CA VAL A 379 46.63 4.46 33.20
C VAL A 379 47.56 5.18 32.23
N PHE A 380 47.10 5.49 31.02
CA PHE A 380 47.93 6.18 30.03
C PHE A 380 48.33 7.60 30.48
N PHE A 381 47.50 8.31 31.26
CA PHE A 381 47.91 9.57 31.90
C PHE A 381 49.15 9.40 32.78
N LEU A 382 49.20 8.33 33.58
CA LEU A 382 50.33 8.05 34.46
C LEU A 382 51.58 7.64 33.67
N VAL A 383 51.41 6.84 32.63
CA VAL A 383 52.50 6.39 31.77
C VAL A 383 53.14 7.57 31.04
N VAL A 384 52.34 8.40 30.37
CA VAL A 384 52.84 9.56 29.63
C VAL A 384 53.46 10.60 30.57
N GLY A 385 52.82 10.85 31.72
CA GLY A 385 53.39 11.66 32.79
C GLY A 385 54.78 11.20 33.24
N SER A 386 54.94 9.89 33.42
CA SER A 386 56.21 9.28 33.80
C SER A 386 57.26 9.35 32.69
N VAL A 387 56.87 9.17 31.42
CA VAL A 387 57.77 9.29 30.26
C VAL A 387 58.26 10.72 30.11
N ILE A 388 57.37 11.71 30.21
CA ILE A 388 57.75 13.13 30.15
C ILE A 388 58.62 13.49 31.34
N TRP A 389 58.31 12.98 32.54
CA TRP A 389 59.17 13.14 33.70
C TRP A 389 60.58 12.60 33.45
N ILE A 390 60.75 11.38 32.94
CA ILE A 390 62.09 10.82 32.63
C ILE A 390 62.85 11.70 31.63
N LEU A 391 62.18 12.19 30.58
CA LEU A 391 62.79 12.98 29.52
C LEU A 391 63.16 14.41 29.94
N GLU A 392 62.38 15.01 30.84
CA GLU A 392 62.58 16.39 31.33
C GLU A 392 63.41 16.44 32.61
N HIS A 393 63.44 15.37 33.43
CA HIS A 393 64.10 15.34 34.74
C HIS A 393 65.60 15.67 34.69
N ARG A 394 66.26 15.34 33.57
CA ARG A 394 67.70 15.61 33.39
C ARG A 394 68.00 17.07 33.03
N ILE A 395 67.05 17.77 32.41
CA ILE A 395 67.29 19.05 31.70
C ILE A 395 66.53 20.21 32.35
N ASN A 396 65.36 19.95 32.93
CA ASN A 396 64.46 20.99 33.42
C ASN A 396 64.39 21.03 34.95
N ASP A 397 64.72 22.19 35.53
CA ASP A 397 64.72 22.41 36.99
C ASP A 397 63.31 22.45 37.59
N GLU A 398 62.30 22.70 36.77
CA GLU A 398 60.87 22.64 37.11
C GLU A 398 60.42 21.24 37.57
N PHE A 399 61.04 20.19 37.02
CA PHE A 399 60.77 18.78 37.35
C PHE A 399 61.72 18.22 38.43
N ARG A 400 62.45 19.09 39.16
CA ARG A 400 63.35 18.73 40.27
C ARG A 400 62.78 19.12 41.65
N GLY A 401 63.15 18.34 42.68
CA GLY A 401 62.71 18.54 44.06
C GLY A 401 62.82 17.26 44.91
N PRO A 402 62.41 17.30 46.20
CA PRO A 402 62.30 16.08 47.01
C PRO A 402 61.28 15.10 46.39
N PRO A 403 61.40 13.78 46.62
CA PRO A 403 60.62 12.74 45.92
C PRO A 403 59.11 12.96 46.02
N GLN A 404 58.62 13.49 47.14
CA GLN A 404 57.20 13.86 47.32
C GLN A 404 56.75 14.98 46.37
N LYS A 405 57.58 16.00 46.13
CA LYS A 405 57.27 17.10 45.22
C LYS A 405 57.27 16.62 43.77
N GLN A 406 58.19 15.73 43.40
CA GLN A 406 58.29 15.18 42.05
C GLN A 406 57.05 14.37 41.67
N VAL A 407 56.61 13.47 42.55
CA VAL A 407 55.38 12.68 42.32
C VAL A 407 54.18 13.62 42.12
N VAL A 408 54.04 14.64 42.97
CA VAL A 408 52.98 15.65 42.82
C VAL A 408 53.07 16.39 41.48
N THR A 409 54.27 16.76 41.02
CA THR A 409 54.46 17.41 39.71
C THR A 409 54.06 16.49 38.54
N VAL A 410 54.34 15.19 38.60
CA VAL A 410 53.93 14.22 37.56
C VAL A 410 52.42 14.09 37.49
N PHE A 411 51.75 13.90 38.63
CA PHE A 411 50.29 13.82 38.68
C PHE A 411 49.63 15.13 38.22
N TRP A 412 50.14 16.27 38.69
CA TRP A 412 49.60 17.58 38.36
C TRP A 412 49.79 17.93 36.88
N PHE A 413 50.98 17.71 36.33
CA PHE A 413 51.26 17.95 34.91
C PHE A 413 50.40 17.07 34.01
N SER A 414 50.31 15.76 34.32
CA SER A 414 49.50 14.82 33.54
C SER A 414 48.03 15.20 33.56
N PHE A 415 47.50 15.58 34.72
CA PHE A 415 46.11 16.03 34.85
C PHE A 415 45.85 17.39 34.19
N SER A 416 46.81 18.31 34.19
CA SER A 416 46.64 19.63 33.58
C SER A 416 46.61 19.57 32.04
N THR A 417 47.19 18.52 31.44
CA THR A 417 47.10 18.24 29.99
C THR A 417 45.67 17.97 29.52
N LEU A 418 44.79 17.43 30.38
CA LEU A 418 43.37 17.18 30.05
C LEU A 418 42.57 18.45 29.78
N PHE A 419 42.90 19.53 30.49
CA PHE A 419 42.14 20.79 30.44
C PHE A 419 42.89 21.88 29.64
N PHE A 420 43.90 21.49 28.85
CA PHE A 420 44.78 22.41 28.13
C PHE A 420 45.41 23.50 29.03
N SER A 421 45.59 23.20 30.31
CA SER A 421 46.13 24.14 31.31
C SER A 421 47.60 23.80 31.59
N HIS A 422 48.47 23.93 30.59
CA HIS A 422 49.90 23.67 30.76
C HIS A 422 50.57 24.83 31.48
N ARG A 423 51.03 24.61 32.71
CA ARG A 423 51.82 25.58 33.48
C ARG A 423 53.34 25.40 33.33
N GLU A 424 53.79 24.18 33.03
CA GLU A 424 55.20 23.81 33.00
C GLU A 424 55.74 23.76 31.56
N ASN A 425 56.89 24.36 31.30
CA ASN A 425 57.45 24.44 29.96
C ASN A 425 58.34 23.21 29.67
N THR A 426 57.98 22.37 28.70
CA THR A 426 58.85 21.26 28.28
C THR A 426 60.03 21.77 27.44
N VAL A 427 61.26 21.52 27.90
CA VAL A 427 62.49 22.01 27.27
C VAL A 427 63.05 20.97 26.28
N SER A 428 62.83 19.68 26.51
CA SER A 428 63.33 18.58 25.69
C SER A 428 62.62 18.47 24.33
N THR A 429 63.37 18.32 23.24
CA THR A 429 62.81 18.12 21.90
C THR A 429 62.01 16.81 21.79
N LEU A 430 62.51 15.72 22.40
CA LEU A 430 61.80 14.44 22.46
C LEU A 430 60.56 14.53 23.37
N GLY A 431 60.66 15.26 24.48
CA GLY A 431 59.52 15.53 25.37
C GLY A 431 58.39 16.28 24.65
N ARG A 432 58.74 17.29 23.83
CA ARG A 432 57.78 18.03 23.00
C ARG A 432 57.07 17.16 21.96
N VAL A 433 57.78 16.23 21.31
CA VAL A 433 57.16 15.31 20.34
C VAL A 433 56.15 14.42 21.04
N VAL A 434 56.51 13.83 22.19
CA VAL A 434 55.60 13.00 22.99
C VAL A 434 54.39 13.82 23.47
N LEU A 435 54.62 15.04 23.93
CA LEU A 435 53.56 15.95 24.38
C LEU A 435 52.58 16.33 23.25
N ILE A 436 53.07 16.64 22.04
CA ILE A 436 52.22 16.99 20.90
C ILE A 436 51.31 15.81 20.51
N ILE A 437 51.88 14.59 20.44
CA ILE A 437 51.10 13.38 20.15
C ILE A 437 50.07 13.14 21.26
N TRP A 438 50.47 13.31 22.52
CA TRP A 438 49.56 13.15 23.65
C TRP A 438 48.41 14.16 23.63
N LEU A 439 48.69 15.43 23.33
CA LEU A 439 47.66 16.46 23.22
C LEU A 439 46.68 16.19 22.09
N PHE A 440 47.15 15.61 20.98
CA PHE A 440 46.26 15.15 19.90
C PHE A 440 45.33 14.02 20.37
N VAL A 441 45.85 13.04 21.13
CA VAL A 441 45.04 11.96 21.71
C VAL A 441 44.01 12.52 22.71
N VAL A 442 44.42 13.41 23.61
CA VAL A 442 43.53 14.07 24.58
C VAL A 442 42.42 14.86 23.88
N LEU A 443 42.76 15.58 22.81
CA LEU A 443 41.78 16.33 22.00
C LEU A 443 40.71 15.40 21.40
N ILE A 444 41.10 14.25 20.87
CA ILE A 444 40.16 13.24 20.33
C ILE A 444 39.27 12.69 21.44
N ILE A 445 39.85 12.34 22.59
CA ILE A 445 39.11 11.80 23.75
C ILE A 445 38.08 12.83 24.24
N GLN A 446 38.46 14.10 24.41
CA GLN A 446 37.55 15.16 24.85
C GLN A 446 36.45 15.44 23.83
N SER A 447 36.80 15.47 22.54
CA SER A 447 35.82 15.71 21.46
C SER A 447 34.80 14.57 21.37
N SER A 448 35.27 13.32 21.47
CA SER A 448 34.41 12.13 21.48
C SER A 448 33.53 12.05 22.72
N TYR A 449 34.07 12.39 23.89
CA TYR A 449 33.30 12.51 25.14
C TYR A 449 32.16 13.52 24.98
N THR A 450 32.48 14.72 24.47
CA THR A 450 31.49 15.79 24.29
C THR A 450 30.41 15.38 23.29
N ALA A 451 30.78 14.81 22.15
CA ALA A 451 29.84 14.34 21.13
C ALA A 451 28.93 13.20 21.62
N SER A 452 29.47 12.28 22.42
CA SER A 452 28.70 11.17 22.98
C SER A 452 27.76 11.64 24.08
N LEU A 453 28.22 12.55 24.95
CA LEU A 453 27.39 13.15 25.99
C LEU A 453 26.24 13.97 25.39
N THR A 454 26.50 14.79 24.36
CA THR A 454 25.44 15.54 23.67
C THR A 454 24.43 14.61 23.02
N SER A 455 24.88 13.54 22.34
CA SER A 455 23.96 12.54 21.77
C SER A 455 23.08 11.85 22.82
N ILE A 456 23.63 11.52 23.98
CA ILE A 456 22.86 10.90 25.07
C ILE A 456 21.84 11.88 25.67
N LEU A 457 22.18 13.17 25.76
CA LEU A 457 21.30 14.19 26.31
C LEU A 457 20.22 14.66 25.32
N THR A 458 20.44 14.54 24.01
CA THR A 458 19.46 14.92 22.99
C THR A 458 18.47 13.80 22.64
N VAL A 459 18.86 12.53 22.79
CA VAL A 459 17.96 11.40 22.49
C VAL A 459 17.13 11.04 23.72
N GLN A 460 15.85 11.45 23.73
CA GLN A 460 14.90 10.93 24.70
C GLN A 460 14.69 9.43 24.48
N ARG A 461 15.19 8.60 25.41
CA ARG A 461 14.99 7.15 25.37
C ARG A 461 13.61 6.80 25.91
N LEU A 462 12.68 6.58 25.00
CA LEU A 462 11.41 5.95 25.28
C LEU A 462 11.62 4.44 25.49
N SER A 463 11.14 3.91 26.61
CA SER A 463 11.24 2.48 26.92
C SER A 463 9.86 1.83 26.90
N SER A 464 9.70 0.82 26.05
CA SER A 464 8.53 -0.06 25.95
C SER A 464 8.97 -1.52 26.08
N SER A 465 8.08 -2.39 26.61
CA SER A 465 8.33 -3.84 26.71
C SER A 465 8.45 -4.48 25.32
N ILE A 466 7.53 -4.12 24.43
CA ILE A 466 7.51 -4.51 23.02
C ILE A 466 8.15 -3.41 22.18
N ARG A 467 9.17 -3.75 21.37
CA ARG A 467 9.90 -2.83 20.49
C ARG A 467 9.54 -2.94 19.00
N GLY A 468 8.81 -3.98 18.64
CA GLY A 468 8.34 -4.25 17.27
C GLY A 468 7.81 -5.68 17.13
N ILE A 469 7.59 -6.10 15.89
CA ILE A 469 6.98 -7.40 15.57
C ILE A 469 7.77 -8.59 16.11
N ASP A 470 9.10 -8.60 15.97
CA ASP A 470 9.92 -9.72 16.43
C ASP A 470 9.80 -9.91 17.95
N SER A 471 9.80 -8.81 18.70
CA SER A 471 9.60 -8.85 20.16
C SER A 471 8.18 -9.26 20.56
N LEU A 472 7.18 -8.89 19.74
CA LEU A 472 5.77 -9.27 19.97
C LEU A 472 5.58 -10.78 19.81
N ILE A 473 6.18 -11.36 18.76
CA ILE A 473 6.14 -12.80 18.46
C ILE A 473 6.90 -13.58 19.53
N ALA A 474 8.11 -13.15 19.89
CA ALA A 474 8.95 -13.82 20.88
C ALA A 474 8.41 -13.73 22.32
N SER A 475 7.66 -12.67 22.64
CA SER A 475 7.00 -12.49 23.95
C SER A 475 5.88 -13.52 24.16
N LYS A 476 5.54 -13.80 25.42
CA LYS A 476 4.35 -14.58 25.82
C LYS A 476 3.23 -13.72 26.40
N GLU A 477 3.39 -12.40 26.37
CA GLU A 477 2.43 -11.47 26.95
C GLU A 477 1.11 -11.43 26.16
N PRO A 478 -0.01 -11.05 26.80
CA PRO A 478 -1.29 -10.86 26.14
C PRO A 478 -1.28 -9.68 25.17
N ILE A 479 -1.95 -9.84 24.03
CA ILE A 479 -2.03 -8.86 22.94
C ILE A 479 -3.50 -8.51 22.71
N GLY A 480 -3.81 -7.22 22.69
CA GLY A 480 -5.13 -6.71 22.33
C GLY A 480 -5.31 -6.55 20.83
N PHE A 481 -6.54 -6.68 20.33
CA PHE A 481 -6.87 -6.37 18.94
C PHE A 481 -8.35 -5.96 18.81
N GLN A 482 -8.69 -5.28 17.70
CA GLN A 482 -10.05 -4.82 17.48
C GLN A 482 -11.02 -5.97 17.17
N VAL A 483 -12.20 -5.95 17.78
CA VAL A 483 -13.31 -6.84 17.37
C VAL A 483 -13.69 -6.57 15.91
N GLY A 484 -13.75 -7.64 15.11
CA GLY A 484 -14.10 -7.58 13.68
C GLY A 484 -12.92 -7.26 12.75
N SER A 485 -11.73 -6.99 13.30
CA SER A 485 -10.51 -6.78 12.50
C SER A 485 -9.94 -8.09 11.96
N PHE A 486 -9.31 -8.02 10.79
CA PHE A 486 -8.57 -9.14 10.21
C PHE A 486 -7.28 -9.46 10.99
N ALA A 487 -6.86 -8.58 11.90
CA ALA A 487 -5.66 -8.74 12.73
C ALA A 487 -5.63 -10.07 13.51
N GLU A 488 -6.79 -10.56 13.99
CA GLU A 488 -6.89 -11.85 14.68
C GLU A 488 -6.41 -13.00 13.79
N ASN A 489 -6.99 -13.09 12.58
CA ASN A 489 -6.66 -14.15 11.64
C ASN A 489 -5.21 -14.03 11.17
N TYR A 490 -4.73 -12.81 10.91
CA TYR A 490 -3.35 -12.58 10.52
C TYR A 490 -2.35 -13.01 11.61
N MET A 491 -2.57 -12.60 12.87
CA MET A 491 -1.71 -12.99 13.99
C MET A 491 -1.70 -14.50 14.24
N VAL A 492 -2.85 -15.17 14.09
CA VAL A 492 -2.95 -16.62 14.34
C VAL A 492 -2.35 -17.44 13.21
N TYR A 493 -2.72 -17.16 11.96
CA TYR A 493 -2.38 -18.02 10.83
C TYR A 493 -1.05 -17.64 10.16
N GLU A 494 -0.70 -16.35 10.11
CA GLU A 494 0.53 -15.88 9.44
C GLU A 494 1.69 -15.72 10.44
N LEU A 495 1.43 -15.19 11.64
CA LEU A 495 2.47 -14.99 12.66
C LEU A 495 2.60 -16.15 13.67
N GLY A 496 1.68 -17.12 13.64
CA GLY A 496 1.72 -18.29 14.54
C GLY A 496 1.49 -17.95 16.02
N ILE A 497 0.83 -16.83 16.33
CA ILE A 497 0.54 -16.41 17.71
C ILE A 497 -0.65 -17.24 18.24
N GLU A 498 -0.48 -17.83 19.43
CA GLU A 498 -1.54 -18.59 20.07
C GLU A 498 -2.77 -17.73 20.39
N ARG A 499 -3.97 -18.23 20.04
CA ARG A 499 -5.25 -17.55 20.34
C ARG A 499 -5.45 -17.23 21.82
N SER A 500 -4.84 -18.01 22.72
CA SER A 500 -4.87 -17.82 24.17
C SER A 500 -4.31 -16.46 24.61
N ARG A 501 -3.38 -15.89 23.84
CA ARG A 501 -2.75 -14.59 24.09
C ARG A 501 -3.61 -13.42 23.63
N LEU A 502 -4.59 -13.65 22.75
CA LEU A 502 -5.32 -12.59 22.08
C LEU A 502 -6.53 -12.14 22.92
N ARG A 503 -6.68 -10.83 23.09
CA ARG A 503 -7.79 -10.19 23.82
C ARG A 503 -8.58 -9.29 22.88
N LYS A 504 -9.87 -9.57 22.74
CA LYS A 504 -10.81 -8.80 21.95
C LYS A 504 -11.12 -7.46 22.64
N LEU A 505 -10.93 -6.36 21.92
CA LEU A 505 -11.17 -5.00 22.41
C LEU A 505 -12.12 -4.27 21.44
N GLY A 506 -13.20 -3.69 21.97
CA GLY A 506 -14.29 -3.13 21.16
C GLY A 506 -14.28 -1.62 20.99
N SER A 507 -13.49 -0.86 21.76
CA SER A 507 -13.48 0.60 21.72
C SER A 507 -12.12 1.22 22.07
N PRO A 508 -11.86 2.47 21.67
CA PRO A 508 -10.69 3.25 22.08
C PRO A 508 -10.48 3.25 23.61
N GLU A 509 -11.56 3.37 24.39
CA GLU A 509 -11.48 3.37 25.86
C GLU A 509 -11.09 2.01 26.40
N ALA A 510 -11.52 0.93 25.74
CA ALA A 510 -11.08 -0.42 26.08
C ALA A 510 -9.58 -0.61 25.77
N TYR A 511 -9.05 0.04 24.73
CA TYR A 511 -7.62 0.00 24.41
C TYR A 511 -6.81 0.66 25.52
N ALA A 512 -7.17 1.89 25.87
CA ALA A 512 -6.52 2.63 26.95
C ALA A 512 -6.58 1.85 28.27
N ARG A 513 -7.76 1.35 28.65
CA ARG A 513 -7.91 0.56 29.90
C ARG A 513 -7.05 -0.70 29.90
N ALA A 514 -7.01 -1.43 28.79
CA ALA A 514 -6.24 -2.68 28.71
C ALA A 514 -4.73 -2.43 28.74
N LEU A 515 -4.27 -1.35 28.09
CA LEU A 515 -2.85 -0.95 28.10
C LEU A 515 -2.42 -0.36 29.46
N ASP A 516 -3.29 0.40 30.12
CA ASP A 516 -3.03 0.98 31.46
C ASP A 516 -2.93 -0.12 32.54
N LEU A 517 -3.75 -1.18 32.46
CA LEU A 517 -3.66 -2.32 33.38
C LEU A 517 -2.35 -3.10 33.19
N GLY A 518 -1.85 -3.18 31.96
CA GLY A 518 -0.65 -3.94 31.60
C GLY A 518 -0.83 -5.45 31.70
N PRO A 519 0.14 -6.25 31.23
CA PRO A 519 0.03 -7.71 31.15
C PRO A 519 -0.11 -8.39 32.52
N ASP A 520 0.52 -7.81 33.56
CA ASP A 520 0.55 -8.40 34.92
C ASP A 520 -0.78 -8.26 35.68
N ASN A 521 -1.57 -7.21 35.41
CA ASN A 521 -2.85 -6.96 36.10
C ASN A 521 -4.07 -7.35 35.26
N GLY A 522 -3.91 -8.30 34.32
CA GLY A 522 -5.00 -8.80 33.48
C GLY A 522 -5.33 -7.93 32.26
N GLY A 523 -4.49 -6.95 31.94
CA GLY A 523 -4.52 -6.16 30.71
C GLY A 523 -3.69 -6.78 29.59
N VAL A 524 -3.16 -5.93 28.70
CA VAL A 524 -2.35 -6.33 27.53
C VAL A 524 -1.03 -5.59 27.51
N ALA A 525 0.01 -6.21 26.93
CA ALA A 525 1.30 -5.55 26.75
C ALA A 525 1.32 -4.59 25.55
N ALA A 526 0.56 -4.94 24.51
CA ALA A 526 0.42 -4.14 23.31
C ALA A 526 -0.95 -4.41 22.66
N VAL A 527 -1.39 -3.48 21.82
CA VAL A 527 -2.54 -3.65 20.93
C VAL A 527 -2.05 -3.67 19.49
N VAL A 528 -2.51 -4.64 18.71
CA VAL A 528 -2.27 -4.70 17.27
C VAL A 528 -3.54 -4.28 16.56
N ASP A 529 -3.45 -3.22 15.78
CA ASP A 529 -4.59 -2.71 15.01
C ASP A 529 -4.11 -1.95 13.77
N GLU A 530 -5.06 -1.58 12.93
CA GLU A 530 -4.83 -0.84 11.71
C GLU A 530 -4.41 0.61 11.98
N ARG A 531 -3.48 1.11 11.17
CA ARG A 531 -2.83 2.41 11.39
C ARG A 531 -3.81 3.57 11.52
N LEU A 532 -4.84 3.66 10.67
CA LEU A 532 -5.80 4.76 10.71
C LEU A 532 -6.61 4.80 12.02
N TYR A 533 -6.92 3.65 12.62
CA TYR A 533 -7.54 3.59 13.94
C TYR A 533 -6.58 4.00 15.05
N VAL A 534 -5.32 3.61 14.94
CA VAL A 534 -4.29 3.94 15.93
C VAL A 534 -3.93 5.43 15.88
N ASP A 535 -3.81 6.02 14.69
CA ASP A 535 -3.55 7.46 14.52
C ASP A 535 -4.68 8.29 15.14
N LEU A 536 -5.94 7.91 14.90
CA LEU A 536 -7.09 8.56 15.54
C LEU A 536 -7.11 8.34 17.06
N PHE A 537 -6.71 7.18 17.56
CA PHE A 537 -6.57 6.93 19.00
C PHE A 537 -5.47 7.80 19.64
N LEU A 538 -4.30 7.88 19.00
CA LEU A 538 -3.15 8.66 19.48
C LEU A 538 -3.41 10.16 19.45
N SER A 539 -4.26 10.62 18.54
CA SER A 539 -4.68 12.03 18.47
C SER A 539 -5.28 12.55 19.80
N THR A 540 -5.85 11.65 20.61
CA THR A 540 -6.47 11.93 21.92
C THR A 540 -5.69 11.37 23.11
N ASN A 541 -4.76 10.43 22.90
CA ASN A 541 -4.08 9.70 23.98
C ASN A 541 -2.55 9.73 23.82
N CYS A 542 -1.90 10.74 24.40
CA CYS A 542 -0.44 10.95 24.23
C CYS A 542 0.46 10.05 25.11
N LYS A 543 -0.10 9.11 25.89
CA LYS A 543 0.68 8.18 26.75
C LYS A 543 1.23 6.97 26.00
N TYR A 544 0.71 6.72 24.81
CA TYR A 544 0.99 5.56 23.99
C TYR A 544 1.72 5.99 22.72
N THR A 545 2.39 5.06 22.06
CA THR A 545 2.97 5.32 20.74
C THR A 545 2.91 4.07 19.86
N ILE A 546 3.05 4.28 18.55
CA ILE A 546 3.31 3.19 17.62
C ILE A 546 4.76 2.76 17.78
N VAL A 547 4.96 1.46 17.99
CA VAL A 547 6.27 0.88 18.21
C VAL A 547 6.61 -0.10 17.09
N GLY A 548 7.80 0.07 16.50
CA GLY A 548 8.24 -0.68 15.33
C GLY A 548 7.70 -0.11 14.02
N GLN A 549 7.84 -0.87 12.94
CA GLN A 549 7.32 -0.51 11.62
C GLN A 549 6.01 -1.22 11.35
N GLU A 550 5.21 -0.63 10.47
CA GLU A 550 4.02 -1.25 9.88
C GLU A 550 4.44 -2.51 9.11
N PHE A 551 3.79 -3.63 9.43
CA PHE A 551 4.22 -4.96 8.96
C PHE A 551 3.25 -5.62 7.97
N THR A 552 2.11 -4.98 7.67
CA THR A 552 1.26 -5.35 6.53
C THR A 552 1.11 -4.16 5.59
N ARG A 553 1.07 -4.41 4.28
CA ARG A 553 0.76 -3.38 3.27
C ARG A 553 -0.64 -3.63 2.73
N THR A 554 -1.62 -3.27 3.54
CA THR A 554 -3.05 -3.43 3.24
C THR A 554 -3.70 -2.07 3.04
N GLY A 555 -4.87 -2.06 2.40
CA GLY A 555 -5.64 -0.85 2.21
C GLY A 555 -7.13 -1.12 2.27
N TRP A 556 -7.89 -0.04 2.48
CA TRP A 556 -9.35 -0.07 2.44
C TRP A 556 -9.86 0.11 1.03
N GLY A 557 -10.85 -0.70 0.64
CA GLY A 557 -11.51 -0.62 -0.66
C GLY A 557 -13.01 -0.84 -0.52
N PHE A 558 -13.78 -0.33 -1.47
CA PHE A 558 -15.21 -0.61 -1.54
C PHE A 558 -15.42 -1.97 -2.22
N ALA A 559 -16.31 -2.79 -1.66
CA ALA A 559 -16.58 -4.12 -2.18
C ALA A 559 -17.80 -4.10 -3.11
N PHE A 560 -17.69 -4.78 -4.24
CA PHE A 560 -18.75 -4.96 -5.22
C PHE A 560 -18.90 -6.45 -5.57
N PRO A 561 -20.07 -6.88 -6.08
CA PRO A 561 -20.22 -8.22 -6.63
C PRO A 561 -19.15 -8.51 -7.69
N ARG A 562 -18.82 -9.79 -7.86
CA ARG A 562 -17.83 -10.23 -8.84
C ARG A 562 -18.20 -9.74 -10.25
N ASP A 563 -17.19 -9.33 -11.01
CA ASP A 563 -17.29 -8.82 -12.38
C ASP A 563 -18.11 -7.51 -12.50
N SER A 564 -18.17 -6.73 -11.42
CA SER A 564 -18.88 -5.44 -11.41
C SER A 564 -18.11 -4.38 -12.20
N GLN A 565 -18.70 -3.90 -13.29
CA GLN A 565 -18.13 -2.79 -14.08
C GLN A 565 -18.07 -1.48 -13.28
N LEU A 566 -18.97 -1.29 -12.31
CA LEU A 566 -18.95 -0.12 -11.42
C LEU A 566 -17.69 -0.11 -10.54
N ALA A 567 -17.14 -1.28 -10.16
CA ALA A 567 -15.91 -1.35 -9.38
C ALA A 567 -14.71 -0.79 -10.16
N VAL A 568 -14.66 -1.01 -11.48
CA VAL A 568 -13.62 -0.50 -12.38
C VAL A 568 -13.74 1.02 -12.54
N ASP A 569 -14.95 1.51 -12.79
CA ASP A 569 -15.22 2.94 -12.93
C ASP A 569 -14.92 3.69 -11.62
N MET A 570 -15.36 3.15 -10.48
CA MET A 570 -15.08 3.69 -9.15
C MET A 570 -13.59 3.67 -8.81
N SER A 571 -12.87 2.63 -9.22
CA SER A 571 -11.41 2.57 -9.05
C SER A 571 -10.71 3.71 -9.80
N THR A 572 -11.13 3.98 -11.03
CA THR A 572 -10.60 5.08 -11.83
C THR A 572 -10.88 6.43 -11.16
N ALA A 573 -12.11 6.62 -10.65
CA ALA A 573 -12.48 7.82 -9.91
C ALA A 573 -11.66 8.01 -8.61
N ILE A 574 -11.41 6.94 -7.86
CA ILE A 574 -10.56 6.97 -6.65
C ILE A 574 -9.13 7.38 -6.99
N LEU A 575 -8.56 6.85 -8.08
CA LEU A 575 -7.23 7.26 -8.54
C LEU A 575 -7.21 8.74 -8.90
N THR A 576 -8.24 9.25 -9.59
CA THR A 576 -8.38 10.69 -9.88
C THR A 576 -8.44 11.54 -8.60
N LEU A 577 -9.15 11.09 -7.55
CA LEU A 577 -9.17 11.76 -6.24
C LEU A 577 -7.81 11.76 -5.54
N SER A 578 -7.00 10.71 -5.78
CA SER A 578 -5.64 10.64 -5.26
C SER A 578 -4.72 11.60 -6.01
N GLU A 579 -4.84 11.68 -7.33
CA GLU A 579 -4.00 12.52 -8.20
C GLU A 579 -4.28 14.02 -8.01
N ASN A 580 -5.54 14.39 -7.79
CA ASN A 580 -5.95 15.78 -7.61
C ASN A 580 -5.81 16.29 -6.15
N GLY A 581 -5.50 15.40 -5.20
CA GLY A 581 -5.31 15.71 -3.78
C GLY A 581 -6.59 15.82 -2.95
N ASP A 582 -7.78 15.59 -3.52
CA ASP A 582 -9.04 15.63 -2.77
C ASP A 582 -9.12 14.53 -1.72
N LEU A 583 -8.53 13.37 -2.00
CA LEU A 583 -8.46 12.27 -1.03
C LEU A 583 -7.72 12.68 0.25
N GLN A 584 -6.61 13.42 0.13
CA GLN A 584 -5.87 13.98 1.26
C GLN A 584 -6.70 15.03 2.01
N ARG A 585 -7.44 15.88 1.30
CA ARG A 585 -8.32 16.88 1.94
C ARG A 585 -9.43 16.25 2.76
N ILE A 586 -10.02 15.17 2.26
CA ILE A 586 -11.05 14.41 2.99
C ILE A 586 -10.41 13.71 4.20
N HIS A 587 -9.22 13.14 4.04
CA HIS A 587 -8.44 12.56 5.13
C HIS A 587 -8.22 13.59 6.26
N ASP A 588 -7.70 14.76 5.91
CA ASP A 588 -7.37 15.80 6.89
C ASP A 588 -8.61 16.34 7.61
N LYS A 589 -9.74 16.49 6.89
CA LYS A 589 -11.03 16.90 7.44
C LYS A 589 -11.51 15.99 8.57
N TRP A 590 -11.32 14.67 8.42
CA TRP A 590 -11.86 13.68 9.37
C TRP A 590 -10.85 13.23 10.43
N LEU A 591 -9.57 13.14 10.08
CA LEU A 591 -8.57 12.41 10.87
C LEU A 591 -7.52 13.31 11.55
N ILE A 592 -7.35 14.57 11.12
CA ILE A 592 -6.49 15.52 11.83
C ILE A 592 -7.29 16.22 12.93
N LYS A 593 -7.28 15.60 14.12
CA LYS A 593 -7.77 16.22 15.37
C LYS A 593 -6.57 16.48 16.28
N ARG A 594 -6.11 17.72 16.41
CA ARG A 594 -4.99 18.04 17.31
C ARG A 594 -5.49 18.22 18.73
N ALA A 595 -5.55 17.14 19.52
CA ALA A 595 -5.72 17.26 20.97
C ALA A 595 -4.37 17.12 21.71
N CYS A 596 -3.40 16.41 21.13
CA CYS A 596 -2.01 16.41 21.57
C CYS A 596 -1.17 17.49 20.85
N ASP A 597 -1.55 18.78 20.93
CA ASP A 597 -0.62 19.87 20.55
C ASP A 597 0.33 20.10 21.74
N SER A 598 1.51 19.50 21.64
CA SER A 598 2.64 19.69 22.54
C SER A 598 3.45 20.95 22.20
N GLU A 599 2.81 22.08 21.87
CA GLU A 599 3.53 23.35 21.64
C GLU A 599 4.33 23.80 22.87
N ASN A 600 3.95 23.35 24.08
CA ASN A 600 4.70 23.62 25.30
C ASN A 600 5.75 22.54 25.66
N ASP A 601 5.63 21.31 25.14
CA ASP A 601 6.52 20.18 25.52
C ASP A 601 7.75 20.09 24.58
N GLU A 602 7.67 20.59 23.34
CA GLU A 602 8.85 20.73 22.45
C GLU A 602 9.81 21.80 22.97
N LEU A 603 9.29 22.94 23.47
CA LEU A 603 10.10 24.02 24.03
C LEU A 603 10.77 23.65 25.38
N ASP A 604 10.17 22.74 26.16
CA ASP A 604 10.76 22.24 27.42
C ASP A 604 11.68 21.02 27.21
N SER A 605 11.55 20.30 26.08
CA SER A 605 12.42 19.16 25.76
C SER A 605 13.83 19.57 25.32
N GLU A 606 14.02 20.80 24.82
CA GLU A 606 15.34 21.34 24.45
C GLU A 606 16.14 21.89 25.65
N ARG A 607 15.54 21.95 26.86
CA ARG A 607 16.18 22.51 28.05
C ARG A 607 16.85 21.43 28.90
N LEU A 608 18.13 21.64 29.22
CA LEU A 608 18.85 20.78 30.16
C LEU A 608 18.31 20.97 31.58
N HIS A 609 17.68 19.93 32.11
CA HIS A 609 17.09 19.96 33.45
C HIS A 609 18.14 19.77 34.56
N PHE A 610 17.96 20.43 35.70
CA PHE A 610 18.85 20.32 36.87
C PHE A 610 19.04 18.87 37.36
N SER A 611 18.00 18.05 37.22
CA SER A 611 18.01 16.64 37.61
C SER A 611 19.06 15.81 36.85
N SER A 612 19.50 16.23 35.66
CA SER A 612 20.55 15.56 34.88
C SER A 612 21.97 15.88 35.37
N PHE A 613 22.18 16.99 36.10
CA PHE A 613 23.51 17.50 36.45
C PHE A 613 23.78 17.70 37.93
N TRP A 614 22.81 17.46 38.82
CA TRP A 614 23.00 17.67 40.25
C TRP A 614 24.17 16.87 40.85
N GLY A 615 24.48 15.68 40.31
CA GLY A 615 25.64 14.87 40.72
C GLY A 615 26.99 15.60 40.58
N LEU A 616 27.18 16.42 39.53
CA LEU A 616 28.39 17.22 39.36
C LEU A 616 28.50 18.32 40.43
N PHE A 617 27.40 19.00 40.73
CA PHE A 617 27.36 20.03 41.77
C PHE A 617 27.61 19.43 43.16
N LEU A 618 27.14 18.20 43.41
CA LEU A 618 27.43 17.47 44.65
C LEU A 618 28.93 17.19 44.82
N ILE A 619 29.60 16.69 43.78
CA ILE A 619 31.05 16.42 43.81
C ILE A 619 31.83 17.71 44.08
N CYS A 620 31.50 18.79 43.38
CA CYS A 620 32.14 20.09 43.57
C CYS A 620 31.91 20.63 45.00
N GLY A 621 30.67 20.54 45.50
CA GLY A 621 30.32 20.96 46.86
C GLY A 621 31.08 20.18 47.94
N LEU A 622 31.20 18.86 47.79
CA LEU A 622 31.98 18.01 48.70
C LEU A 622 33.47 18.37 48.65
N ALA A 623 34.05 18.54 47.45
CA ALA A 623 35.46 18.91 47.30
C ALA A 623 35.79 20.25 47.98
N CYS A 624 34.93 21.26 47.80
CA CYS A 624 35.05 22.55 48.46
C CYS A 624 34.93 22.41 49.99
N PHE A 625 33.95 21.63 50.47
CA PHE A 625 33.76 21.38 51.90
C PHE A 625 34.97 20.69 52.53
N PHE A 626 35.48 19.61 51.91
CA PHE A 626 36.66 18.90 52.41
C PHE A 626 37.91 19.78 52.36
N SER A 627 38.09 20.59 51.32
CA SER A 627 39.23 21.51 51.21
C SER A 627 39.20 22.56 52.33
N LEU A 628 38.02 23.15 52.59
CA LEU A 628 37.83 24.10 53.69
C LEU A 628 37.98 23.43 55.06
N LEU A 629 37.48 22.20 55.23
CA LEU A 629 37.63 21.42 56.46
C LEU A 629 39.10 21.12 56.75
N ILE A 630 39.86 20.68 55.73
CA ILE A 630 41.29 20.42 55.86
C ILE A 630 42.03 21.71 56.19
N PHE A 631 41.74 22.81 55.48
CA PHE A 631 42.33 24.11 55.76
C PHE A 631 42.03 24.56 57.20
N PHE A 632 40.78 24.43 57.64
CA PHE A 632 40.35 24.78 58.99
C PHE A 632 41.03 23.92 60.06
N VAL A 633 41.16 22.61 59.84
CA VAL A 633 41.89 21.69 60.75
C VAL A 633 43.38 22.03 60.81
N LEU A 634 44.00 22.37 59.68
CA LEU A 634 45.40 22.80 59.63
C LEU A 634 45.61 24.12 60.37
N MET A 635 44.72 25.09 60.16
CA MET A 635 44.75 26.39 60.85
C MET A 635 44.49 26.24 62.35
N LEU A 636 43.59 25.35 62.77
CA LEU A 636 43.37 25.03 64.18
C LEU A 636 44.59 24.34 64.82
N LYS A 637 45.27 23.44 64.10
CA LYS A 637 46.53 22.85 64.58
C LYS A 637 47.62 23.91 64.73
N GLN A 638 47.76 24.81 63.76
CA GLN A 638 48.73 25.91 63.83
C GLN A 638 48.41 26.91 64.94
N PHE A 639 47.13 27.25 65.13
CA PHE A 639 46.68 28.13 66.22
C PHE A 639 46.91 27.51 67.60
N ARG A 640 46.62 26.20 67.77
CA ARG A 640 46.93 25.45 69.00
C ARG A 640 48.43 25.34 69.28
N GLN A 641 49.28 25.39 68.25
CA GLN A 641 50.74 25.44 68.42
C GLN A 641 51.26 26.86 68.73
N HIS A 642 50.48 27.91 68.43
CA HIS A 642 50.88 29.32 68.64
C HIS A 642 50.38 29.93 69.96
N VAL A 643 49.37 29.34 70.60
CA VAL A 643 48.81 29.84 71.88
C VAL A 643 49.26 28.93 73.03
N PRO A 644 50.13 29.40 73.96
CA PRO A 644 50.43 28.65 75.18
C PRO A 644 49.21 28.62 76.13
N PRO A 645 49.08 27.59 76.98
CA PRO A 645 47.89 27.42 77.83
C PRO A 645 47.77 28.57 78.86
N PRO A 646 46.53 28.97 79.25
CA PRO A 646 46.32 30.09 80.14
C PRO A 646 46.78 29.77 81.57
N THR A 647 47.47 30.71 82.22
CA THR A 647 47.64 30.72 83.68
C THR A 647 46.30 31.03 84.35
N PRO A 648 45.98 30.43 85.51
CA PRO A 648 44.64 30.52 86.08
C PRO A 648 44.54 31.77 86.94
N GLU A 649 44.10 32.89 86.38
CA GLU A 649 43.40 33.94 87.14
C GLU A 649 42.76 34.97 86.19
N SER A 650 41.44 34.83 86.02
CA SER A 650 40.43 35.91 85.92
C SER A 650 39.27 35.52 85.01
N SER A 651 38.10 35.47 85.65
CA SER A 651 36.78 35.31 85.06
C SER A 651 36.35 36.58 84.31
N GLY A 652 36.05 36.46 83.00
CA GLY A 652 35.40 37.55 82.26
C GLY A 652 35.25 37.32 80.74
N ARG A 653 34.00 37.08 80.32
CA ARG A 653 33.44 37.16 78.94
C ARG A 653 34.00 36.18 77.88
N GLY A 654 33.25 35.10 77.67
CA GLY A 654 33.31 34.27 76.45
C GLY A 654 32.93 35.08 75.22
N GLY A 655 33.92 35.42 74.40
CA GLY A 655 33.74 36.16 73.15
C GLY A 655 35.04 36.46 72.39
N SER A 656 36.21 36.37 73.02
CA SER A 656 37.49 36.75 72.38
C SER A 656 38.10 35.69 71.46
N SER A 657 37.83 34.40 71.67
CA SER A 657 38.52 33.29 70.97
C SER A 657 38.31 33.27 69.45
N LEU A 658 37.09 33.56 68.96
CA LEU A 658 36.79 33.56 67.52
C LEU A 658 37.41 34.76 66.80
N HIS A 659 37.43 35.93 67.45
CA HIS A 659 38.03 37.14 66.89
C HIS A 659 39.56 37.01 66.79
N THR A 660 40.21 36.37 67.78
CA THR A 660 41.66 36.08 67.74
C THR A 660 42.01 35.07 66.65
N PHE A 661 41.18 34.03 66.45
CA PHE A 661 41.37 33.05 65.38
C PHE A 661 41.20 33.67 63.99
N LEU A 662 40.17 34.51 63.79
CA LEU A 662 39.95 35.18 62.51
C LEU A 662 41.08 36.16 62.17
N SER A 663 41.61 36.91 63.14
CA SER A 663 42.79 37.76 62.91
C SER A 663 44.07 36.97 62.58
N PHE A 664 44.19 35.73 63.04
CA PHE A 664 45.30 34.83 62.71
C PHE A 664 45.17 34.25 61.30
N VAL A 665 43.93 33.97 60.85
CA VAL A 665 43.66 33.54 59.48
C VAL A 665 43.93 34.67 58.47
N ASP A 666 43.69 35.92 58.86
CA ASP A 666 43.88 37.09 58.00
C ASP A 666 45.35 37.57 57.93
N THR A 667 46.25 37.02 58.76
CA THR A 667 47.68 37.36 58.70
C THR A 667 48.38 36.58 57.59
N LYS A 668 48.97 37.30 56.63
CA LYS A 668 49.63 36.72 55.46
C LYS A 668 50.72 35.72 55.89
N ALA A 669 50.78 34.56 55.23
CA ALA A 669 51.68 33.45 55.60
C ALA A 669 53.16 33.86 55.73
N GLU A 670 53.61 34.85 54.95
CA GLU A 670 54.98 35.38 54.99
C GLU A 670 55.33 36.03 56.34
N ASP A 671 54.39 36.71 57.00
CA ASP A 671 54.61 37.39 58.29
C ASP A 671 54.62 36.40 59.48
N SER A 672 53.82 35.33 59.41
CA SER A 672 53.78 34.29 60.44
C SER A 672 55.09 33.47 60.50
N THR A 673 55.72 33.26 59.33
CA THR A 673 56.97 32.50 59.21
C THR A 673 58.17 33.34 59.63
N ALA A 674 58.14 34.65 59.37
CA ALA A 674 59.13 35.60 59.86
C ALA A 674 59.11 35.72 61.40
N LYS A 675 57.91 35.80 62.01
CA LYS A 675 57.75 35.79 63.47
C LYS A 675 58.23 34.48 64.11
N ARG A 676 57.99 33.33 63.46
CA ARG A 676 58.49 32.02 63.94
C ARG A 676 60.02 31.93 63.91
N LYS A 677 60.68 32.46 62.87
CA LYS A 677 62.15 32.56 62.82
C LYS A 677 62.73 33.54 63.86
N GLN A 678 62.01 34.61 64.20
CA GLN A 678 62.40 35.54 65.27
C GLN A 678 62.21 34.92 66.68
N ALA A 679 61.13 34.17 66.90
CA ALA A 679 60.88 33.47 68.16
C ALA A 679 61.87 32.33 68.41
N GLN A 680 62.27 31.59 67.36
CA GLN A 680 63.28 30.53 67.49
C GLN A 680 64.68 31.11 67.78
N LYS A 681 65.05 32.27 67.23
CA LYS A 681 66.32 32.96 67.53
C LYS A 681 66.38 33.59 68.92
N GLY A 682 65.24 33.86 69.56
CA GLY A 682 65.19 34.42 70.92
C GLY A 682 65.39 33.38 72.03
N VAL A 683 65.25 32.08 71.72
CA VAL A 683 65.36 30.99 72.71
C VAL A 683 66.79 30.47 72.86
N ASP A 684 67.66 30.65 71.86
CA ASP A 684 69.06 30.20 71.90
C ASP A 684 70.02 31.22 72.58
N ALA A 685 69.54 32.37 73.07
CA ALA A 685 70.37 33.46 73.60
C ALA A 685 70.37 33.64 75.13
N ASN A 686 69.62 32.84 75.90
CA ASN A 686 69.55 32.93 77.37
C ASN A 686 69.89 31.60 78.04
N GLY A 687 71.17 31.21 78.01
CA GLY A 687 71.67 30.08 78.77
C GLY A 687 73.19 30.05 78.82
N ILE A 688 73.72 30.43 79.98
CA ILE A 688 75.06 30.14 80.53
C ILE A 688 76.07 31.31 80.46
N ASP A 689 76.10 32.09 81.55
CA ASP A 689 77.29 32.73 82.12
C ASP A 689 77.46 32.21 83.56
N VAL A 690 78.71 32.27 84.07
CA VAL A 690 79.24 32.06 85.46
C VAL A 690 79.74 30.63 85.76
N GLU A 691 80.98 30.34 86.19
CA GLU A 691 82.25 31.09 86.41
C GLU A 691 83.41 30.07 86.55
N GLY A 692 84.62 30.51 86.18
CA GLY A 692 85.92 29.83 86.32
C GLY A 692 87.02 30.66 85.68
#